data_AF-A0A9Q0YT50-F1
#
_entry.id   AF-A0A9Q0YT50-F1
#
_cell.length_a   1.000
_cell.length_b   1.000
_cell.length_c   1.000
_cell.angle_alpha   90.00
_cell.angle_beta   90.00
_cell.angle_gamma   90.00
#
_symmetry.space_group_name_H-M   'P 1'
#
loop_
_entity.id
_entity.type
_entity.pdbx_description
1 polymer ?
#
loop_
_entity_poly.entity_id
_entity_poly.type
_entity_poly.pdbx_seq_one_letter_code
_entity_poly.pdbx_strand_id
1 'polypeptide(L)'
;MEASSRKRPNKRTKGLSTPQRKARRAQKRREYNKQRIILNSEQYQRWLSVRERLGVQSDSEVMKVVLDRFELPVSAVQTSTPIKGQVPKLGSFESDFEADDEDEQPLLSQLESDDMPSTSGGGAATTIEKGSVMETVGHIPTPSTSMESTSIQDQSLDISVEYTRKGDYVYTMESESEDSDISWEESNSEEEQSWSDISEDLNENHPEGRVPFTVDDVFEAEERDSLDVGSEDEGAGQSAASTEEIIADQTCIAYSKSILQVLVEIPVATCIVQACQSVPQIKQKKIGTALRFTWECDFGHISKKWDSQPKVKRNFAGDLGLSAAILFSGNNYSKVKMLFKCLNLGICNSTLHWYAQRTYTCPAINEYWEGLQREILDARSGQEVVISGDGRNDSPGFSAQYCTYTTMDYHTNDILHVAVVDKREVGLKSPNMEKAAFISSLQFLQENNLKVKEVVTDAHPSIRAYLKQQPDIYHSSDVWHGAKNIGKKLAEVSKKAANRPLLQWTGDVTRHFWYCCSKADGDRMKLLSRWKGLLHHVTGKHEWVFGDGGGPAQCEHGPLPESWKMKTIAEGSPAHIALREIVLDQRLINSFDYYTKFRHTGLLENFQSHILAYAAKRFAYSYPSYKARNLLAAIDFQKHKDRRQLVGADGTPKYRRLFHKGSERWGIVPEKEAKTFSYIPELMKNVFVRRLQDPSSERSSVVLGEDDPRRMAPTIAPSQPPPTDVLVQEHESRF
;
A
#
# COMPACT_ATOMS: atom_id res chain seq x y z
N MET A 1 -2.69 43.29 66.21
CA MET A 1 -3.02 44.19 65.09
C MET A 1 -2.77 43.45 63.80
N GLU A 2 -3.85 42.93 63.22
CA GLU A 2 -3.93 42.41 61.86
C GLU A 2 -3.83 43.54 60.85
N ALA A 3 -3.27 43.26 59.66
CA ALA A 3 -3.76 43.87 58.43
C ALA A 3 -3.45 42.95 57.24
N SER A 4 -4.53 42.32 56.77
CA SER A 4 -4.67 41.45 55.62
C SER A 4 -4.56 42.24 54.30
N SER A 5 -3.74 41.76 53.35
CA SER A 5 -3.69 42.25 51.97
C SER A 5 -4.50 41.34 51.05
N ARG A 6 -5.68 41.83 50.65
CA ARG A 6 -6.63 41.18 49.73
C ARG A 6 -6.11 41.21 48.29
N LYS A 7 -5.92 40.04 47.68
CA LYS A 7 -5.78 39.86 46.22
C LYS A 7 -7.14 40.08 45.53
N ARG A 8 -7.16 40.87 44.45
CA ARG A 8 -8.31 40.95 43.51
C ARG A 8 -8.36 39.69 42.63
N PRO A 9 -9.53 39.12 42.33
CA PRO A 9 -9.65 37.93 41.49
C PRO A 9 -9.62 38.30 40.01
N ASN A 10 -8.82 37.56 39.23
CA ASN A 10 -8.73 37.70 37.78
C ASN A 10 -9.98 37.06 37.14
N LYS A 11 -10.83 37.87 36.50
CA LYS A 11 -12.03 37.41 35.78
C LYS A 11 -11.60 36.74 34.47
N ARG A 12 -11.43 35.41 34.48
CA ARG A 12 -11.32 34.60 33.25
C ARG A 12 -12.62 34.72 32.46
N THR A 13 -12.57 35.28 31.26
CA THR A 13 -13.64 35.16 30.26
C THR A 13 -13.82 33.68 29.92
N LYS A 14 -14.99 33.12 30.27
CA LYS A 14 -15.35 31.74 29.89
C LYS A 14 -15.46 31.66 28.36
N GLY A 15 -14.55 30.92 27.73
CA GLY A 15 -14.69 30.55 26.32
C GLY A 15 -15.95 29.72 26.09
N LEU A 16 -16.52 29.85 24.89
CA LEU A 16 -17.67 29.04 24.44
C LEU A 16 -17.34 27.54 24.57
N SER A 17 -18.29 26.76 25.09
CA SER A 17 -18.12 25.31 25.19
C SER A 17 -18.09 24.66 23.78
N THR A 18 -17.49 23.49 23.67
CA THR A 18 -17.37 22.72 22.40
C THR A 18 -18.72 22.58 21.67
N PRO A 19 -19.85 22.31 22.34
CA PRO A 19 -21.17 22.29 21.69
C PRO A 19 -21.60 23.64 21.12
N GLN A 20 -21.32 24.75 21.83
CA GLN A 20 -21.67 26.11 21.40
C GLN A 20 -20.81 26.57 20.21
N ARG A 21 -19.54 26.16 20.16
CA ARG A 21 -18.66 26.39 19.01
C ARG A 21 -19.15 25.62 17.77
N LYS A 22 -19.58 24.37 17.93
CA LYS A 22 -20.15 23.54 16.85
C LYS A 22 -21.45 24.13 16.30
N ALA A 23 -22.34 24.60 17.16
CA ALA A 23 -23.57 25.27 16.76
C ALA A 23 -23.30 26.56 15.94
N ARG A 24 -22.33 27.38 16.37
CA ARG A 24 -21.95 28.61 15.64
C ARG A 24 -21.34 28.33 14.27
N ARG A 25 -20.53 27.26 14.14
CA ARG A 25 -19.97 26.81 12.86
C ARG A 25 -21.06 26.30 11.91
N ALA A 26 -22.01 25.51 12.41
CA ALA A 26 -23.15 25.03 11.63
C ALA A 26 -24.04 26.19 11.13
N GLN A 27 -24.23 27.23 11.94
CA GLN A 27 -24.98 28.42 11.55
C GLN A 27 -24.28 29.21 10.43
N LYS A 28 -22.96 29.44 10.55
CA LYS A 28 -22.17 30.08 9.48
C LYS A 28 -22.21 29.28 8.17
N ARG A 29 -22.15 27.95 8.24
CA ARG A 29 -22.23 27.07 7.06
C ARG A 29 -23.62 27.11 6.41
N ARG A 30 -24.70 27.24 7.19
CA ARG A 30 -26.06 27.45 6.65
C ARG A 30 -26.20 28.81 5.97
N GLU A 31 -25.56 29.86 6.48
CA GLU A 31 -25.54 31.17 5.82
C GLU A 31 -24.72 31.16 4.53
N TYR A 32 -23.55 30.51 4.55
CA TYR A 32 -22.69 30.35 3.37
C TYR A 32 -23.39 29.54 2.24
N ASN A 33 -24.08 28.46 2.59
CA ASN A 33 -24.79 27.64 1.61
C ASN A 33 -26.00 28.33 0.97
N LYS A 34 -26.58 29.36 1.61
CA LYS A 34 -27.66 30.17 1.01
C LYS A 34 -27.18 31.06 -0.15
N GLN A 35 -25.87 31.23 -0.31
CA GLN A 35 -25.26 32.09 -1.33
C GLN A 35 -24.79 31.32 -2.58
N ARG A 36 -24.94 29.98 -2.63
CA ARG A 36 -24.56 29.17 -3.81
C ARG A 36 -25.72 29.06 -4.81
N ILE A 37 -25.40 29.22 -6.09
CA ILE A 37 -26.30 28.89 -7.21
C ILE A 37 -25.93 27.49 -7.70
N ILE A 38 -26.90 26.57 -7.68
CA ILE A 38 -26.71 25.19 -8.16
C ILE A 38 -27.16 25.13 -9.61
N LEU A 39 -26.22 24.85 -10.52
CA LEU A 39 -26.53 24.60 -11.93
C LEU A 39 -26.98 23.15 -12.10
N ASN A 40 -28.07 22.94 -12.84
CA ASN A 40 -28.47 21.58 -13.22
C ASN A 40 -27.58 21.06 -14.37
N SER A 41 -27.68 19.75 -14.67
CA SER A 41 -26.79 19.11 -15.67
C SER A 41 -26.83 19.79 -17.04
N GLU A 42 -27.99 20.26 -17.49
CA GLU A 42 -28.11 20.93 -18.78
C GLU A 42 -27.46 22.31 -18.80
N GLN A 43 -27.66 23.10 -17.73
CA GLN A 43 -27.01 24.40 -17.56
C GLN A 43 -25.48 24.27 -17.46
N TYR A 44 -25.00 23.21 -16.83
CA TYR A 44 -23.57 22.93 -16.73
C TYR A 44 -22.96 22.54 -18.07
N GLN A 45 -23.64 21.71 -18.87
CA GLN A 45 -23.16 21.40 -20.23
C GLN A 45 -23.13 22.64 -21.13
N ARG A 46 -24.13 23.52 -21.01
CA ARG A 46 -24.10 24.82 -21.69
C ARG A 46 -22.94 25.70 -21.22
N TRP A 47 -22.63 25.68 -19.93
CA TRP A 47 -21.48 26.40 -19.36
C TRP A 47 -20.14 25.90 -19.93
N LEU A 48 -19.95 24.57 -19.99
CA LEU A 48 -18.75 23.96 -20.58
C LEU A 48 -18.61 24.29 -22.08
N SER A 49 -19.70 24.26 -22.83
CA SER A 49 -19.71 24.64 -24.25
C SER A 49 -19.35 26.11 -24.47
N VAL A 50 -19.68 27.01 -23.53
CA VAL A 50 -19.25 28.41 -23.58
C VAL A 50 -17.76 28.53 -23.29
N ARG A 51 -17.24 27.78 -22.32
CA ARG A 51 -15.80 27.73 -22.01
C ARG A 51 -14.98 27.27 -23.21
N GLU A 52 -15.41 26.20 -23.86
CA GLU A 52 -14.75 25.64 -25.04
C GLU A 52 -14.78 26.61 -26.22
N ARG A 53 -15.92 27.25 -26.49
CA ARG A 53 -16.03 28.26 -27.57
C ARG A 53 -15.21 29.53 -27.32
N LEU A 54 -14.98 29.89 -26.06
CA LEU A 54 -14.17 31.04 -25.68
C LEU A 54 -12.67 30.71 -25.59
N GLY A 55 -12.29 29.43 -25.61
CA GLY A 55 -10.90 28.99 -25.57
C GLY A 55 -10.16 29.30 -24.27
N VAL A 56 -10.88 29.45 -23.15
CA VAL A 56 -10.32 29.81 -21.84
C VAL A 56 -10.20 28.59 -20.92
N GLN A 57 -9.19 28.58 -20.04
CA GLN A 57 -8.82 27.38 -19.27
C GLN A 57 -9.47 27.30 -17.89
N SER A 58 -10.05 28.40 -17.38
CA SER A 58 -10.72 28.43 -16.07
C SER A 58 -12.15 28.98 -16.14
N ASP A 59 -13.03 28.52 -15.24
CA ASP A 59 -14.41 29.03 -15.14
C ASP A 59 -14.45 30.50 -14.69
N SER A 60 -13.42 30.96 -13.96
CA SER A 60 -13.26 32.37 -13.58
C SER A 60 -13.04 33.27 -14.81
N GLU A 61 -12.25 32.81 -15.79
CA GLU A 61 -12.04 33.55 -17.04
C GLU A 61 -13.31 33.61 -17.91
N VAL A 62 -14.10 32.52 -17.94
CA VAL A 62 -15.42 32.54 -18.61
C VAL A 62 -16.32 33.60 -17.99
N MET A 63 -16.39 33.67 -16.66
CA MET A 63 -17.19 34.67 -15.95
C MET A 63 -16.72 36.10 -16.22
N LYS A 64 -15.41 36.34 -16.26
CA LYS A 64 -14.84 37.66 -16.62
C LYS A 64 -15.26 38.08 -18.03
N VAL A 65 -15.12 37.21 -19.02
CA VAL A 65 -15.52 37.49 -20.40
C VAL A 65 -17.04 37.74 -20.52
N VAL A 66 -17.85 37.02 -19.75
CA VAL A 66 -19.30 37.22 -19.71
C VAL A 66 -19.66 38.57 -19.07
N LEU A 67 -18.99 38.95 -17.97
CA LEU A 67 -19.17 40.23 -17.30
C LEU A 67 -18.70 41.40 -18.17
N ASP A 68 -17.51 41.29 -18.78
CA ASP A 68 -16.96 42.30 -19.68
C ASP A 68 -17.88 42.54 -20.89
N ARG A 69 -18.54 41.50 -21.40
CA ARG A 69 -19.57 41.62 -22.46
C ARG A 69 -20.88 42.21 -21.97
N PHE A 70 -21.22 42.03 -20.70
CA PHE A 70 -22.45 42.53 -20.11
C PHE A 70 -22.33 44.01 -19.70
N GLU A 71 -21.12 44.47 -19.41
CA GLU A 71 -20.81 45.87 -19.05
C GLU A 71 -20.63 46.80 -20.27
N LEU A 72 -20.68 46.26 -21.50
CA LEU A 72 -20.71 47.09 -22.70
C LEU A 72 -22.05 47.85 -22.81
N PRO A 73 -22.04 49.17 -23.05
CA PRO A 73 -23.28 49.94 -23.17
C PRO A 73 -24.12 49.46 -24.37
N VAL A 74 -25.43 49.32 -24.13
CA VAL A 74 -26.47 48.76 -25.02
C VAL A 74 -26.69 49.57 -26.32
N SER A 75 -25.79 50.46 -26.71
CA SER A 75 -25.93 51.31 -27.91
C SER A 75 -25.22 50.80 -29.17
N ALA A 76 -24.61 49.61 -29.15
CA ALA A 76 -23.90 49.07 -30.32
C ALA A 76 -24.42 47.71 -30.84
N VAL A 77 -25.73 47.45 -30.73
CA VAL A 77 -26.36 46.34 -31.46
C VAL A 77 -27.58 46.86 -32.22
N GLN A 78 -27.37 47.26 -33.47
CA GLN A 78 -28.46 47.39 -34.42
C GLN A 78 -28.94 45.98 -34.80
N THR A 79 -30.20 45.74 -34.46
CA THR A 79 -31.00 44.55 -34.76
C THR A 79 -31.35 44.43 -36.24
N SER A 80 -31.42 43.21 -36.75
CA SER A 80 -32.37 42.87 -37.82
C SER A 80 -32.98 41.47 -37.60
N THR A 81 -34.28 41.46 -37.32
CA THR A 81 -35.26 40.36 -37.44
C THR A 81 -36.64 41.03 -37.60
N PRO A 82 -37.76 40.39 -38.05
CA PRO A 82 -37.98 38.99 -38.48
C PRO A 82 -38.97 38.77 -39.67
N ILE A 83 -39.26 37.51 -40.06
CA ILE A 83 -40.63 36.94 -40.22
C ILE A 83 -40.64 35.39 -40.42
N LYS A 84 -41.37 34.72 -39.50
CA LYS A 84 -42.22 33.49 -39.47
C LYS A 84 -42.14 32.40 -40.59
N GLY A 85 -42.39 31.10 -40.32
CA GLY A 85 -42.88 30.43 -39.10
C GLY A 85 -43.22 28.93 -39.29
N GLN A 86 -44.00 28.43 -38.33
CA GLN A 86 -44.65 27.10 -38.16
C GLN A 86 -44.00 26.10 -37.17
N VAL A 87 -44.88 25.62 -36.29
CA VAL A 87 -44.74 24.64 -35.20
C VAL A 87 -45.56 23.41 -35.64
N PRO A 88 -45.09 22.16 -35.44
CA PRO A 88 -45.77 21.33 -34.44
C PRO A 88 -44.89 20.32 -33.66
N LYS A 89 -45.50 19.88 -32.56
CA LYS A 89 -45.07 18.90 -31.54
C LYS A 89 -44.77 17.51 -32.11
N LEU A 90 -43.84 16.82 -31.44
CA LEU A 90 -43.52 15.40 -31.63
C LEU A 90 -44.51 14.53 -30.84
N GLY A 91 -45.17 13.61 -31.55
CA GLY A 91 -45.87 12.45 -31.01
C GLY A 91 -45.30 11.19 -31.64
N SER A 92 -45.11 10.18 -30.78
CA SER A 92 -44.73 8.78 -31.01
C SER A 92 -45.34 8.09 -32.24
N PHE A 93 -44.59 7.19 -32.89
CA PHE A 93 -44.76 5.73 -32.77
C PHE A 93 -43.72 4.97 -33.62
N GLU A 94 -43.39 3.77 -33.13
CA GLU A 94 -42.92 2.51 -33.75
C GLU A 94 -43.09 2.37 -35.28
N SER A 95 -42.48 1.46 -36.03
CA SER A 95 -41.47 0.38 -35.90
C SER A 95 -41.22 -0.12 -37.35
N ASP A 96 -40.44 -1.19 -37.50
CA ASP A 96 -40.38 -2.16 -38.62
C ASP A 96 -39.02 -2.13 -39.34
N PHE A 97 -38.08 -3.03 -39.04
CA PHE A 97 -37.95 -4.48 -39.34
C PHE A 97 -37.61 -4.83 -40.79
N GLU A 98 -36.78 -5.87 -40.90
CA GLU A 98 -36.27 -6.63 -42.08
C GLU A 98 -34.96 -6.09 -42.69
N ALA A 99 -33.79 -6.75 -42.65
CA ALA A 99 -33.31 -8.15 -42.66
C ALA A 99 -32.74 -8.61 -44.02
N ASP A 100 -31.72 -9.47 -43.92
CA ASP A 100 -31.16 -10.41 -44.91
C ASP A 100 -30.16 -9.84 -45.96
N ASP A 101 -29.06 -10.51 -46.37
CA ASP A 101 -28.32 -11.69 -45.92
C ASP A 101 -26.99 -11.79 -46.75
N GLU A 102 -26.06 -12.67 -46.33
CA GLU A 102 -25.08 -13.46 -47.15
C GLU A 102 -23.96 -12.72 -47.95
N ASP A 103 -22.70 -13.18 -48.14
CA ASP A 103 -21.93 -14.38 -47.79
C ASP A 103 -20.41 -14.20 -48.12
N GLU A 104 -19.59 -15.21 -47.77
CA GLU A 104 -18.27 -15.61 -48.34
C GLU A 104 -16.90 -15.01 -47.86
N GLN A 105 -16.03 -15.90 -47.36
CA GLN A 105 -14.54 -15.86 -47.35
C GLN A 105 -13.99 -16.46 -48.70
N PRO A 106 -12.66 -16.60 -49.05
CA PRO A 106 -11.43 -16.66 -48.22
C PRO A 106 -10.01 -16.29 -48.86
N LEU A 107 -8.93 -16.55 -48.10
CA LEU A 107 -7.54 -17.00 -48.46
C LEU A 107 -6.39 -16.07 -49.02
N LEU A 108 -5.31 -16.01 -48.22
CA LEU A 108 -3.85 -16.31 -48.43
C LEU A 108 -2.89 -15.63 -49.47
N SER A 109 -1.64 -15.40 -48.99
CA SER A 109 -0.30 -15.45 -49.66
C SER A 109 0.12 -14.27 -50.57
N GLN A 110 1.39 -13.86 -50.80
CA GLN A 110 2.78 -14.20 -50.40
C GLN A 110 3.75 -13.16 -51.04
N LEU A 111 4.95 -12.94 -50.45
CA LEU A 111 6.28 -12.63 -51.09
C LEU A 111 6.42 -11.29 -51.88
N GLU A 112 7.56 -10.59 -52.06
CA GLU A 112 9.01 -10.78 -51.84
C GLU A 112 9.73 -9.43 -52.16
N SER A 113 10.99 -9.25 -51.67
CA SER A 113 12.14 -8.53 -52.29
C SER A 113 12.07 -7.01 -52.59
N ASP A 114 13.12 -6.19 -52.61
CA ASP A 114 14.57 -6.31 -52.39
C ASP A 114 15.18 -4.90 -52.29
N ASP A 115 16.34 -4.84 -51.63
CA ASP A 115 17.54 -4.02 -51.90
C ASP A 115 17.62 -2.47 -51.78
N MET A 116 18.46 -2.12 -50.78
CA MET A 116 19.50 -1.07 -50.66
C MET A 116 20.33 -0.81 -51.97
N PRO A 117 21.21 0.22 -52.11
CA PRO A 117 22.13 0.73 -51.06
C PRO A 117 22.63 2.21 -51.10
N SER A 118 23.26 2.62 -49.98
CA SER A 118 24.57 3.29 -49.75
C SER A 118 25.18 4.24 -50.83
N THR A 119 26.01 5.28 -50.59
CA THR A 119 27.00 5.62 -49.54
C THR A 119 27.62 7.03 -49.82
N SER A 120 28.22 7.65 -48.79
CA SER A 120 29.39 8.59 -48.80
C SER A 120 29.21 10.03 -49.33
N GLY A 121 29.87 11.09 -48.84
CA GLY A 121 30.85 11.33 -47.77
C GLY A 121 31.43 12.78 -47.80
N GLY A 122 32.04 13.24 -46.70
CA GLY A 122 33.01 14.37 -46.56
C GLY A 122 32.49 15.83 -46.75
N GLY A 123 32.97 16.90 -46.08
CA GLY A 123 34.01 17.17 -45.09
C GLY A 123 34.26 18.70 -44.97
N ALA A 124 34.79 19.18 -43.82
CA ALA A 124 35.50 20.47 -43.55
C ALA A 124 34.76 21.82 -43.79
N ALA A 125 35.09 23.00 -43.25
CA ALA A 125 35.77 23.56 -42.07
C ALA A 125 35.68 25.11 -42.22
N THR A 126 35.95 25.89 -41.15
CA THR A 126 36.43 27.32 -41.13
C THR A 126 35.49 28.46 -41.64
N THR A 127 35.46 29.73 -41.21
CA THR A 127 35.77 30.54 -40.00
C THR A 127 35.22 31.98 -40.29
N ILE A 128 35.09 32.83 -39.25
CA ILE A 128 35.37 34.31 -39.22
C ILE A 128 34.29 35.36 -39.66
N GLU A 129 33.91 36.20 -38.66
CA GLU A 129 33.74 37.68 -38.59
C GLU A 129 32.74 38.41 -39.53
N LYS A 130 32.20 39.62 -39.29
CA LYS A 130 32.03 40.64 -38.20
C LYS A 130 31.14 41.75 -38.81
N GLY A 131 30.53 42.60 -37.96
CA GLY A 131 30.04 43.96 -38.29
C GLY A 131 28.59 44.16 -37.84
N SER A 132 28.23 44.87 -36.76
CA SER A 132 28.52 46.24 -36.23
C SER A 132 27.64 47.36 -36.83
N VAL A 133 27.43 48.42 -36.02
CA VAL A 133 26.63 49.68 -36.17
C VAL A 133 25.24 49.59 -35.46
N MET A 134 25.01 50.06 -34.21
CA MET A 134 25.03 51.42 -33.59
C MET A 134 24.03 52.40 -34.26
N GLU A 135 23.02 53.00 -33.62
CA GLU A 135 23.11 54.20 -32.77
C GLU A 135 21.71 54.59 -32.20
N THR A 136 21.58 54.82 -30.87
CA THR A 136 21.21 56.08 -30.15
C THR A 136 19.75 56.56 -30.25
N VAL A 137 18.95 56.98 -29.25
CA VAL A 137 19.02 57.55 -27.86
C VAL A 137 17.98 58.71 -27.83
N GLY A 138 17.23 58.83 -26.72
CA GLY A 138 16.60 60.07 -26.25
C GLY A 138 15.07 60.01 -26.15
N HIS A 139 14.37 60.55 -25.14
CA HIS A 139 14.72 61.21 -23.88
C HIS A 139 13.42 61.34 -23.05
N ILE A 140 13.55 61.56 -21.74
CA ILE A 140 12.51 61.65 -20.68
C ILE A 140 11.77 63.02 -20.77
N PRO A 141 10.54 63.20 -20.22
CA PRO A 141 10.44 63.83 -18.89
C PRO A 141 9.23 63.38 -18.01
N THR A 142 9.45 63.38 -16.69
CA THR A 142 8.41 63.46 -15.62
C THR A 142 7.94 64.92 -15.42
N PRO A 143 6.76 65.17 -14.82
CA PRO A 143 6.76 65.67 -13.43
C PRO A 143 5.57 65.28 -12.53
N SER A 144 5.71 65.63 -11.25
CA SER A 144 4.94 65.36 -10.02
C SER A 144 3.58 66.08 -9.86
N THR A 145 2.71 65.62 -8.94
CA THR A 145 2.40 66.24 -7.60
C THR A 145 1.02 65.79 -7.00
N SER A 146 1.08 65.35 -5.72
CA SER A 146 0.12 65.42 -4.57
C SER A 146 -1.31 64.81 -4.51
N MET A 147 -1.49 64.02 -3.44
CA MET A 147 -2.54 64.05 -2.38
C MET A 147 -3.80 63.15 -2.41
N GLU A 148 -3.83 62.30 -1.37
CA GLU A 148 -4.91 61.89 -0.44
C GLU A 148 -6.09 60.97 -0.86
N SER A 149 -6.06 59.79 -0.21
CA SER A 149 -7.13 59.17 0.59
C SER A 149 -8.47 58.82 -0.07
N THR A 150 -8.74 57.53 -0.27
CA THR A 150 -9.73 56.78 0.54
C THR A 150 -9.70 55.29 0.22
N SER A 151 -9.66 54.49 1.27
CA SER A 151 -9.80 53.04 1.26
C SER A 151 -11.21 52.63 0.80
N ILE A 152 -11.30 51.87 -0.29
CA ILE A 152 -12.44 50.98 -0.55
C ILE A 152 -11.87 49.56 -0.53
N GLN A 153 -12.33 48.78 0.45
CA GLN A 153 -12.06 47.36 0.55
C GLN A 153 -12.75 46.65 -0.62
N ASP A 154 -11.98 46.21 -1.60
CA ASP A 154 -12.47 45.33 -2.65
C ASP A 154 -12.62 43.92 -2.06
N GLN A 155 -13.86 43.52 -1.80
CA GLN A 155 -14.19 42.15 -1.42
C GLN A 155 -14.20 41.31 -2.68
N SER A 156 -13.07 40.66 -2.99
CA SER A 156 -13.01 39.66 -4.07
C SER A 156 -13.97 38.51 -3.75
N LEU A 157 -15.09 38.44 -4.49
CA LEU A 157 -16.04 37.33 -4.47
C LEU A 157 -15.36 36.11 -5.09
N ASP A 158 -14.97 35.16 -4.25
CA ASP A 158 -14.43 33.86 -4.67
C ASP A 158 -15.60 32.93 -5.04
N ILE A 159 -15.87 32.79 -6.35
CA ILE A 159 -16.91 31.89 -6.87
C ILE A 159 -16.26 30.54 -7.19
N SER A 160 -16.48 29.54 -6.34
CA SER A 160 -16.06 28.15 -6.58
C SER A 160 -17.21 27.28 -7.11
N VAL A 161 -17.01 26.69 -8.29
CA VAL A 161 -17.91 25.71 -8.90
C VAL A 161 -17.36 24.31 -8.65
N GLU A 162 -18.07 23.50 -7.87
CA GLU A 162 -17.72 22.09 -7.61
C GLU A 162 -18.84 21.19 -8.13
N TYR A 163 -18.45 20.09 -8.78
CA TYR A 163 -19.34 19.03 -9.27
C TYR A 163 -19.32 17.83 -8.33
N THR A 164 -20.49 17.24 -8.05
CA THR A 164 -20.61 15.96 -7.34
C THR A 164 -21.40 15.00 -8.24
N ARG A 165 -20.78 13.89 -8.66
CA ARG A 165 -21.45 12.82 -9.41
C ARG A 165 -22.16 11.91 -8.41
N LYS A 166 -23.37 11.45 -8.74
CA LYS A 166 -24.17 10.57 -7.87
C LYS A 166 -23.44 9.21 -7.75
N GLY A 167 -22.66 9.05 -6.68
CA GLY A 167 -21.80 7.89 -6.43
C GLY A 167 -20.50 8.22 -5.68
N ASP A 168 -20.03 9.47 -5.73
CA ASP A 168 -18.78 9.89 -5.07
C ASP A 168 -19.05 10.54 -3.71
N TYR A 169 -18.78 9.80 -2.63
CA TYR A 169 -18.73 10.38 -1.28
C TYR A 169 -17.38 11.09 -1.09
N VAL A 170 -17.35 12.41 -1.25
CA VAL A 170 -16.21 13.24 -0.86
C VAL A 170 -16.19 13.38 0.67
N TYR A 171 -15.22 12.76 1.34
CA TYR A 171 -14.90 13.05 2.73
C TYR A 171 -14.02 14.30 2.77
N THR A 172 -14.59 15.48 3.05
CA THR A 172 -13.79 16.67 3.32
C THR A 172 -13.21 16.55 4.73
N MET A 173 -11.89 16.33 4.83
CA MET A 173 -11.18 16.40 6.12
C MET A 173 -11.18 17.83 6.64
N GLU A 174 -11.68 18.03 7.86
CA GLU A 174 -11.47 19.26 8.61
C GLU A 174 -10.01 19.28 9.09
N SER A 175 -9.18 20.18 8.54
CA SER A 175 -7.89 20.52 9.15
C SER A 175 -8.16 21.42 10.37
N GLU A 176 -7.98 20.87 11.56
CA GLU A 176 -7.85 21.63 12.79
C GLU A 176 -6.55 22.45 12.75
N SER A 177 -6.62 23.73 12.38
CA SER A 177 -5.55 24.68 12.68
C SER A 177 -5.79 25.27 14.07
N GLU A 178 -5.31 24.57 15.10
CA GLU A 178 -4.95 25.21 16.37
C GLU A 178 -3.43 25.47 16.36
N ASP A 179 -3.02 26.52 17.07
CA ASP A 179 -1.71 27.16 17.00
C ASP A 179 -0.50 26.20 16.92
N SER A 180 0.46 26.59 16.09
CA SER A 180 1.69 25.88 15.77
C SER A 180 2.53 25.56 17.02
N ASP A 181 2.47 24.31 17.46
CA ASP A 181 3.52 23.65 18.22
C ASP A 181 3.91 22.38 17.43
N ILE A 182 4.82 22.54 16.47
CA ILE A 182 5.33 21.44 15.63
C ILE A 182 6.14 20.50 16.52
N SER A 183 5.52 19.39 16.95
CA SER A 183 6.18 18.32 17.70
C SER A 183 7.24 17.63 16.82
N TRP A 184 8.31 17.14 17.44
CA TRP A 184 9.32 16.28 16.79
C TRP A 184 8.88 14.81 16.75
N GLU A 185 7.60 14.57 16.95
CA GLU A 185 6.99 13.27 17.14
C GLU A 185 5.99 13.10 16.01
N GLU A 186 6.15 12.01 15.26
CA GLU A 186 5.56 11.81 13.94
C GLU A 186 4.03 11.94 13.92
N SER A 187 3.54 12.77 13.00
CA SER A 187 2.23 12.60 12.40
C SER A 187 2.37 11.64 11.22
N ASN A 188 1.82 10.44 11.36
CA ASN A 188 1.76 9.46 10.27
C ASN A 188 0.54 9.78 9.39
N SER A 189 0.69 10.76 8.49
CA SER A 189 -0.32 11.09 7.47
C SER A 189 0.17 10.66 6.09
N GLU A 190 -0.65 9.85 5.42
CA GLU A 190 -0.41 9.09 4.17
C GLU A 190 -0.29 9.95 2.89
N GLU A 191 0.18 11.20 2.96
CA GLU A 191 0.47 12.00 1.75
C GLU A 191 1.89 11.70 1.22
N GLU A 192 2.03 10.54 0.57
CA GLU A 192 3.29 10.03 -0.01
C GLU A 192 3.67 10.62 -1.39
N GLN A 193 3.06 11.71 -1.86
CA GLN A 193 3.18 12.11 -3.28
C GLN A 193 4.21 13.20 -3.62
N SER A 194 4.96 13.77 -2.65
CA SER A 194 5.81 14.94 -2.94
C SER A 194 7.28 14.88 -2.48
N TRP A 195 7.78 13.79 -1.87
CA TRP A 195 9.16 13.73 -1.32
C TRP A 195 10.05 12.61 -1.86
N SER A 196 9.61 11.99 -2.93
CA SER A 196 10.29 10.85 -3.53
C SER A 196 11.64 11.18 -4.19
N ASP A 197 11.92 12.45 -4.52
CA ASP A 197 13.20 12.88 -5.09
C ASP A 197 14.41 12.75 -4.14
N ILE A 198 14.20 12.75 -2.81
CA ILE A 198 15.28 12.66 -1.81
C ILE A 198 15.34 11.26 -1.18
N SER A 199 14.22 10.52 -1.26
CA SER A 199 14.05 9.16 -0.75
C SER A 199 15.03 8.15 -1.34
N GLU A 200 15.54 8.38 -2.55
CA GLU A 200 16.19 7.34 -3.35
C GLU A 200 17.70 7.55 -3.52
N ASP A 201 18.23 8.79 -3.47
CA ASP A 201 19.67 9.05 -3.47
C ASP A 201 20.39 8.51 -2.20
N LEU A 202 19.68 8.34 -1.08
CA LEU A 202 20.20 7.65 0.10
C LEU A 202 20.15 6.12 -0.04
N ASN A 203 19.35 5.61 -0.98
CA ASN A 203 19.16 4.19 -1.24
C ASN A 203 20.12 3.66 -2.34
N GLU A 204 20.74 4.53 -3.14
CA GLU A 204 21.70 4.18 -4.20
C GLU A 204 22.97 3.45 -3.70
N ASN A 205 23.26 3.51 -2.39
CA ASN A 205 24.35 2.73 -1.77
C ASN A 205 23.88 1.43 -1.09
N HIS A 206 22.60 1.07 -1.20
CA HIS A 206 22.05 -0.16 -0.62
C HIS A 206 21.91 -1.26 -1.69
N PRO A 207 22.46 -2.46 -1.50
CA PRO A 207 22.36 -3.55 -2.49
C PRO A 207 20.93 -4.08 -2.72
N GLU A 208 19.95 -3.65 -1.92
CA GLU A 208 18.55 -4.13 -2.00
C GLU A 208 17.53 -2.98 -1.85
N GLY A 209 17.45 -2.12 -2.86
CA GLY A 209 16.46 -1.04 -2.93
C GLY A 209 15.00 -1.53 -2.94
N ARG A 210 14.10 -0.69 -2.42
CA ARG A 210 12.65 -0.92 -2.29
C ARG A 210 12.03 -1.19 -3.66
N VAL A 211 11.32 -2.31 -3.82
CA VAL A 211 10.56 -2.64 -5.06
C VAL A 211 9.07 -2.49 -4.77
N PRO A 212 8.36 -1.51 -5.37
CA PRO A 212 6.92 -1.38 -5.19
C PRO A 212 6.16 -2.54 -5.86
N PHE A 213 5.22 -3.16 -5.13
CA PHE A 213 4.26 -4.11 -5.68
C PHE A 213 2.88 -3.43 -5.75
N THR A 214 2.28 -3.37 -6.94
CA THR A 214 0.96 -2.79 -7.16
C THR A 214 -0.03 -3.87 -7.55
N VAL A 215 -1.18 -3.91 -6.89
CA VAL A 215 -2.31 -4.78 -7.26
C VAL A 215 -3.60 -4.03 -6.96
N ASP A 216 -4.29 -3.62 -8.02
CA ASP A 216 -5.60 -2.97 -7.95
C ASP A 216 -6.75 -3.97 -8.19
N ASP A 217 -7.67 -3.92 -7.23
CA ASP A 217 -9.13 -4.08 -7.25
C ASP A 217 -9.90 -5.33 -7.76
N VAL A 218 -11.14 -5.40 -7.27
CA VAL A 218 -12.39 -5.99 -7.83
C VAL A 218 -13.13 -7.01 -6.91
N PHE A 219 -14.22 -6.51 -6.29
CA PHE A 219 -15.51 -7.11 -5.90
C PHE A 219 -15.61 -8.28 -4.90
N GLU A 220 -16.42 -8.04 -3.86
CA GLU A 220 -17.17 -9.04 -3.10
C GLU A 220 -18.58 -9.19 -3.69
N ALA A 221 -19.02 -10.43 -3.89
CA ALA A 221 -20.42 -10.80 -4.03
C ALA A 221 -20.64 -12.07 -3.20
N GLU A 222 -21.43 -11.96 -2.14
CA GLU A 222 -21.87 -13.11 -1.36
C GLU A 222 -22.88 -13.92 -2.18
N GLU A 223 -22.50 -15.12 -2.61
CA GLU A 223 -23.45 -16.17 -3.02
C GLU A 223 -23.55 -17.19 -1.89
N ARG A 224 -24.78 -17.40 -1.37
CA ARG A 224 -25.11 -18.54 -0.52
C ARG A 224 -25.15 -19.79 -1.39
N ASP A 225 -24.11 -20.62 -1.30
CA ASP A 225 -24.13 -21.96 -1.92
C ASP A 225 -25.09 -22.87 -1.13
N SER A 226 -26.13 -23.35 -1.78
CA SER A 226 -26.97 -24.43 -1.27
C SER A 226 -26.21 -25.75 -1.32
N LEU A 227 -26.25 -26.50 -0.22
CA LEU A 227 -25.58 -27.78 -0.07
C LEU A 227 -26.38 -28.87 -0.83
N ASP A 228 -25.85 -29.36 -1.95
CA ASP A 228 -26.30 -30.65 -2.49
C ASP A 228 -25.61 -31.79 -1.69
N VAL A 229 -26.30 -32.24 -0.64
CA VAL A 229 -25.89 -33.39 0.17
C VAL A 229 -26.33 -34.67 -0.55
N GLY A 230 -25.47 -35.18 -1.42
CA GLY A 230 -25.54 -36.58 -1.82
C GLY A 230 -25.05 -37.47 -0.69
N SER A 231 -25.95 -37.92 0.19
CA SER A 231 -25.72 -39.10 1.01
C SER A 231 -25.73 -40.31 0.10
N GLU A 232 -24.61 -41.00 -0.12
CA GLU A 232 -24.65 -42.38 -0.64
C GLU A 232 -23.31 -43.12 -0.56
N ASP A 233 -23.34 -44.10 0.33
CA ASP A 233 -22.94 -45.50 0.21
C ASP A 233 -21.53 -45.89 -0.27
N GLU A 234 -20.86 -46.65 0.61
CA GLU A 234 -19.55 -47.28 0.42
C GLU A 234 -19.67 -48.49 -0.51
N GLY A 235 -19.67 -48.22 -1.82
CA GLY A 235 -19.43 -49.23 -2.84
C GLY A 235 -17.94 -49.33 -3.15
N ALA A 236 -17.38 -50.53 -2.98
CA ALA A 236 -15.98 -50.87 -3.21
C ALA A 236 -15.42 -50.38 -4.55
N GLY A 237 -14.18 -49.84 -4.52
CA GLY A 237 -13.36 -49.73 -5.73
C GLY A 237 -12.59 -48.43 -5.92
N GLN A 238 -11.60 -48.15 -5.05
CA GLN A 238 -10.32 -47.50 -5.37
C GLN A 238 -9.46 -47.59 -4.09
N SER A 239 -8.27 -48.19 -4.18
CA SER A 239 -7.32 -48.20 -3.06
C SER A 239 -6.94 -46.75 -2.72
N ALA A 240 -6.91 -46.39 -1.44
CA ALA A 240 -6.46 -45.08 -1.01
C ALA A 240 -5.01 -44.87 -1.47
N ALA A 241 -4.79 -43.93 -2.40
CA ALA A 241 -3.45 -43.55 -2.86
C ALA A 241 -2.64 -43.00 -1.67
N SER A 242 -1.34 -43.30 -1.64
CA SER A 242 -0.46 -42.72 -0.62
C SER A 242 -0.34 -41.21 -0.79
N THR A 243 0.07 -40.49 0.27
CA THR A 243 0.20 -39.02 0.17
C THR A 243 1.28 -38.63 -0.83
N GLU A 244 2.35 -39.41 -0.89
CA GLU A 244 3.46 -39.27 -1.82
C GLU A 244 3.01 -39.45 -3.28
N GLU A 245 2.17 -40.46 -3.55
CA GLU A 245 1.57 -40.66 -4.88
C GLU A 245 0.72 -39.46 -5.30
N ILE A 246 -0.14 -38.95 -4.41
CA ILE A 246 -1.02 -37.81 -4.71
C ILE A 246 -0.22 -36.55 -5.06
N ILE A 247 0.90 -36.31 -4.37
CA ILE A 247 1.74 -35.11 -4.58
C ILE A 247 2.61 -35.26 -5.81
N ALA A 248 3.09 -36.47 -6.10
CA ALA A 248 3.90 -36.76 -7.28
C ALA A 248 3.07 -36.81 -8.57
N ASP A 249 1.75 -37.01 -8.46
CA ASP A 249 0.85 -37.12 -9.61
C ASP A 249 0.81 -35.81 -10.41
N GLN A 250 0.80 -35.95 -11.74
CA GLN A 250 0.74 -34.82 -12.64
C GLN A 250 -0.71 -34.37 -12.81
N THR A 251 -1.01 -33.13 -12.40
CA THR A 251 -2.34 -32.56 -12.55
C THR A 251 -2.48 -31.80 -13.87
N CYS A 252 -3.67 -31.86 -14.48
CA CYS A 252 -4.00 -31.12 -15.69
C CYS A 252 -5.44 -30.61 -15.69
N ILE A 253 -5.72 -29.59 -16.50
CA ILE A 253 -7.09 -29.15 -16.79
C ILE A 253 -7.57 -29.89 -18.03
N ALA A 254 -8.69 -30.62 -17.90
CA ALA A 254 -9.31 -31.36 -18.99
C ALA A 254 -10.79 -31.01 -19.12
N TYR A 255 -11.31 -30.99 -20.35
CA TYR A 255 -12.73 -30.78 -20.62
C TYR A 255 -13.51 -32.07 -20.37
N SER A 256 -14.69 -31.94 -19.74
CA SER A 256 -15.54 -33.10 -19.39
C SER A 256 -15.90 -33.98 -20.60
N LYS A 257 -16.14 -33.36 -21.76
CA LYS A 257 -16.41 -34.09 -23.02
C LYS A 257 -15.24 -34.97 -23.47
N SER A 258 -14.01 -34.49 -23.33
CA SER A 258 -12.80 -35.25 -23.69
C SER A 258 -12.61 -36.46 -22.77
N ILE A 259 -12.87 -36.30 -21.48
CA ILE A 259 -12.85 -37.42 -20.52
C ILE A 259 -13.95 -38.43 -20.88
N LEU A 260 -15.17 -37.95 -21.16
CA LEU A 260 -16.30 -38.81 -21.52
C LEU A 260 -16.02 -39.63 -22.79
N GLN A 261 -15.37 -39.06 -23.81
CA GLN A 261 -14.98 -39.78 -25.03
C GLN A 261 -14.14 -41.02 -24.72
N VAL A 262 -13.21 -40.92 -23.76
CA VAL A 262 -12.40 -42.07 -23.33
C VAL A 262 -13.20 -43.05 -22.48
N LEU A 263 -14.10 -42.57 -21.63
CA LEU A 263 -14.88 -43.44 -20.73
C LEU A 263 -15.99 -44.21 -21.45
N VAL A 264 -16.51 -43.72 -22.58
CA VAL A 264 -17.52 -44.44 -23.39
C VAL A 264 -16.95 -45.72 -24.01
N GLU A 265 -15.64 -45.78 -24.27
CA GLU A 265 -14.95 -46.98 -24.77
C GLU A 265 -14.88 -48.11 -23.73
N ILE A 266 -15.23 -47.84 -22.46
CA ILE A 266 -15.22 -48.84 -21.40
C ILE A 266 -16.50 -49.68 -21.48
N PRO A 267 -16.42 -50.98 -21.84
CA PRO A 267 -17.61 -51.82 -21.95
C PRO A 267 -18.22 -52.09 -20.57
N VAL A 268 -19.52 -51.82 -20.41
CA VAL A 268 -20.31 -52.20 -19.24
C VAL A 268 -21.51 -53.02 -19.73
N ALA A 269 -21.35 -54.34 -19.69
CA ALA A 269 -22.18 -55.27 -20.47
C ALA A 269 -23.65 -55.35 -19.99
N THR A 270 -23.91 -55.24 -18.69
CA THR A 270 -25.27 -55.31 -18.10
C THR A 270 -25.28 -54.69 -16.71
N CYS A 271 -26.46 -54.27 -16.24
CA CYS A 271 -26.67 -53.84 -14.86
C CYS A 271 -26.21 -54.93 -13.85
N ILE A 272 -25.65 -54.49 -12.72
CA ILE A 272 -25.21 -55.40 -11.63
C ILE A 272 -26.37 -56.18 -10.98
N VAL A 273 -27.59 -55.65 -11.07
CA VAL A 273 -28.79 -56.32 -10.54
C VAL A 273 -29.30 -57.27 -11.61
N GLN A 274 -29.22 -58.59 -11.36
CA GLN A 274 -29.59 -59.63 -12.34
C GLN A 274 -31.03 -59.53 -12.86
N ALA A 275 -31.96 -59.02 -12.04
CA ALA A 275 -33.35 -58.78 -12.44
C ALA A 275 -33.50 -57.54 -13.36
N CYS A 276 -32.50 -56.68 -13.41
CA CYS A 276 -32.48 -55.46 -14.21
C CYS A 276 -31.74 -55.73 -15.53
N GLN A 277 -32.49 -55.83 -16.63
CA GLN A 277 -31.94 -56.03 -17.97
C GLN A 277 -31.59 -54.73 -18.70
N SER A 278 -31.70 -53.58 -18.02
CA SER A 278 -31.40 -52.26 -18.60
C SER A 278 -29.90 -52.07 -18.75
N VAL A 279 -29.51 -51.40 -19.84
CA VAL A 279 -28.11 -51.08 -20.16
C VAL A 279 -27.71 -49.80 -19.43
N PRO A 280 -26.72 -49.83 -18.53
CA PRO A 280 -26.30 -48.64 -17.79
C PRO A 280 -25.79 -47.52 -18.71
N GLN A 281 -26.31 -46.31 -18.51
CA GLN A 281 -25.85 -45.10 -19.19
C GLN A 281 -24.87 -44.34 -18.29
N ILE A 282 -23.90 -43.66 -18.92
CA ILE A 282 -22.93 -42.84 -18.19
C ILE A 282 -23.59 -41.52 -17.79
N LYS A 283 -23.70 -41.28 -16.49
CA LYS A 283 -24.02 -39.98 -15.92
C LYS A 283 -22.77 -39.33 -15.37
N GLN A 284 -22.65 -38.02 -15.55
CA GLN A 284 -21.57 -37.22 -14.98
C GLN A 284 -22.11 -36.29 -13.89
N LYS A 285 -21.34 -36.12 -12.81
CA LYS A 285 -21.60 -35.17 -11.74
C LYS A 285 -20.32 -34.44 -11.39
N LYS A 286 -20.38 -33.10 -11.36
CA LYS A 286 -19.29 -32.25 -10.89
C LYS A 286 -19.38 -32.14 -9.36
N ILE A 287 -18.29 -32.46 -8.66
CA ILE A 287 -18.24 -32.45 -7.19
C ILE A 287 -16.95 -31.77 -6.75
N GLY A 288 -17.07 -30.53 -6.26
CA GLY A 288 -15.89 -29.72 -5.97
C GLY A 288 -15.03 -29.55 -7.22
N THR A 289 -13.76 -29.93 -7.10
CA THR A 289 -12.78 -30.01 -8.20
C THR A 289 -12.87 -31.30 -9.02
N ALA A 290 -13.61 -32.33 -8.58
CA ALA A 290 -13.71 -33.63 -9.25
C ALA A 290 -14.83 -33.67 -10.30
N LEU A 291 -14.66 -34.56 -11.28
CA LEU A 291 -15.74 -35.13 -12.06
C LEU A 291 -15.94 -36.59 -11.64
N ARG A 292 -17.18 -36.93 -11.28
CA ARG A 292 -17.64 -38.28 -11.02
C ARG A 292 -18.44 -38.78 -12.21
N PHE A 293 -18.10 -39.96 -12.70
CA PHE A 293 -18.87 -40.69 -13.69
C PHE A 293 -19.47 -41.94 -13.06
N THR A 294 -20.77 -42.14 -13.25
CA THR A 294 -21.50 -43.31 -12.78
C THR A 294 -22.23 -43.98 -13.93
N TRP A 295 -22.10 -45.30 -14.03
CA TRP A 295 -22.88 -46.09 -14.99
C TRP A 295 -24.17 -46.49 -14.30
N GLU A 296 -25.27 -45.84 -14.65
CA GLU A 296 -26.56 -45.97 -13.99
C GLU A 296 -27.60 -46.53 -14.98
N CYS A 297 -28.31 -47.58 -14.60
CA CYS A 297 -29.42 -48.10 -15.41
C CYS A 297 -30.68 -47.23 -15.27
N ASP A 298 -31.70 -47.49 -16.09
CA ASP A 298 -32.95 -46.71 -16.07
C ASP A 298 -33.71 -46.75 -14.73
N PHE A 299 -33.36 -47.72 -13.87
CA PHE A 299 -33.94 -47.92 -12.54
C PHE A 299 -33.07 -47.37 -11.40
N GLY A 300 -31.97 -46.67 -11.71
CA GLY A 300 -31.12 -46.02 -10.70
C GLY A 300 -29.98 -46.88 -10.13
N HIS A 301 -29.81 -48.12 -10.59
CA HIS A 301 -28.73 -48.98 -10.09
C HIS A 301 -27.37 -48.55 -10.65
N ILE A 302 -26.41 -48.30 -9.75
CA ILE A 302 -25.05 -47.88 -10.13
C ILE A 302 -24.16 -49.11 -10.31
N SER A 303 -23.80 -49.40 -11.55
CA SER A 303 -22.98 -50.57 -11.91
C SER A 303 -21.47 -50.31 -11.79
N LYS A 304 -21.05 -49.05 -11.97
CA LYS A 304 -19.65 -48.63 -11.85
C LYS A 304 -19.57 -47.17 -11.45
N LYS A 305 -18.56 -46.82 -10.66
CA LYS A 305 -18.18 -45.45 -10.30
C LYS A 305 -16.73 -45.21 -10.74
N TRP A 306 -16.46 -44.07 -11.34
CA TRP A 306 -15.10 -43.59 -11.63
C TRP A 306 -15.01 -42.13 -11.26
N ASP A 307 -13.95 -41.75 -10.56
CA ASP A 307 -13.68 -40.39 -10.12
C ASP A 307 -12.41 -39.88 -10.81
N SER A 308 -12.42 -38.62 -11.25
CA SER A 308 -11.31 -38.00 -11.99
C SER A 308 -10.06 -37.71 -11.14
N GLN A 309 -10.10 -38.00 -9.84
CA GLN A 309 -9.02 -37.76 -8.91
C GLN A 309 -9.14 -38.68 -7.69
N PRO A 310 -8.03 -39.01 -7.01
CA PRO A 310 -8.05 -39.85 -5.83
C PRO A 310 -8.78 -39.17 -4.66
N LYS A 311 -9.19 -39.98 -3.69
CA LYS A 311 -9.80 -39.53 -2.44
C LYS A 311 -8.82 -39.61 -1.29
N VAL A 312 -8.86 -38.60 -0.44
CA VAL A 312 -8.23 -38.58 0.88
C VAL A 312 -9.35 -38.68 1.91
N LYS A 313 -9.58 -39.91 2.38
CA LYS A 313 -10.82 -40.30 3.10
C LYS A 313 -12.07 -40.00 2.26
N ARG A 314 -12.89 -39.03 2.68
CA ARG A 314 -14.15 -38.65 2.02
C ARG A 314 -14.02 -37.44 1.09
N ASN A 315 -12.90 -36.73 1.15
CA ASN A 315 -12.62 -35.58 0.31
C ASN A 315 -11.87 -36.00 -0.95
N PHE A 316 -12.09 -35.29 -2.05
CA PHE A 316 -11.20 -35.40 -3.19
C PHE A 316 -9.87 -34.71 -2.92
N ALA A 317 -8.78 -35.30 -3.40
CA ALA A 317 -7.43 -34.79 -3.17
C ALA A 317 -7.28 -33.35 -3.66
N GLY A 318 -7.79 -33.03 -4.85
CA GLY A 318 -7.74 -31.68 -5.43
C GLY A 318 -8.53 -30.64 -4.64
N ASP A 319 -9.57 -31.03 -3.89
CA ASP A 319 -10.31 -30.05 -3.07
C ASP A 319 -9.45 -29.53 -1.91
N LEU A 320 -8.77 -30.45 -1.23
CA LEU A 320 -7.83 -30.13 -0.15
C LEU A 320 -6.58 -29.47 -0.69
N GLY A 321 -6.02 -30.00 -1.79
CA GLY A 321 -4.84 -29.47 -2.46
C GLY A 321 -5.05 -28.04 -2.94
N LEU A 322 -6.18 -27.75 -3.60
CA LEU A 322 -6.53 -26.40 -4.04
C LEU A 322 -6.76 -25.47 -2.84
N SER A 323 -7.47 -25.93 -1.80
CA SER A 323 -7.70 -25.13 -0.59
C SER A 323 -6.39 -24.70 0.06
N ALA A 324 -5.40 -25.60 0.16
CA ALA A 324 -4.08 -25.32 0.69
C ALA A 324 -3.26 -24.44 -0.27
N ALA A 325 -3.25 -24.74 -1.57
CA ALA A 325 -2.53 -24.00 -2.59
C ALA A 325 -2.96 -22.52 -2.69
N ILE A 326 -4.25 -22.23 -2.48
CA ILE A 326 -4.75 -20.85 -2.39
C ILE A 326 -4.01 -20.08 -1.28
N LEU A 327 -3.78 -20.71 -0.12
CA LEU A 327 -3.07 -20.08 0.99
C LEU A 327 -1.56 -20.01 0.71
N PHE A 328 -0.96 -21.12 0.23
CA PHE A 328 0.48 -21.22 -0.06
C PHE A 328 0.97 -20.25 -1.13
N SER A 329 0.09 -19.86 -2.05
CA SER A 329 0.37 -18.88 -3.10
C SER A 329 -0.02 -17.44 -2.72
N GLY A 330 -0.52 -17.20 -1.50
CA GLY A 330 -0.97 -15.88 -1.05
C GLY A 330 -2.30 -15.41 -1.64
N ASN A 331 -2.99 -16.24 -2.40
CA ASN A 331 -4.23 -15.88 -3.08
C ASN A 331 -5.45 -15.80 -2.14
N ASN A 332 -6.49 -15.12 -2.61
CA ASN A 332 -7.79 -15.04 -1.94
C ASN A 332 -8.78 -16.05 -2.55
N TYR A 333 -9.50 -16.78 -1.70
CA TYR A 333 -10.45 -17.81 -2.15
C TYR A 333 -11.52 -17.26 -3.09
N SER A 334 -12.13 -16.12 -2.79
CA SER A 334 -13.19 -15.53 -3.62
C SER A 334 -12.67 -15.13 -5.01
N LYS A 335 -11.44 -14.60 -5.09
CA LYS A 335 -10.77 -14.30 -6.37
C LYS A 335 -10.51 -15.56 -7.18
N VAL A 336 -10.03 -16.63 -6.54
CA VAL A 336 -9.81 -17.92 -7.22
C VAL A 336 -11.13 -18.60 -7.60
N LYS A 337 -12.17 -18.50 -6.77
CA LYS A 337 -13.54 -18.94 -7.10
C LYS A 337 -14.05 -18.24 -8.36
N MET A 338 -13.83 -16.92 -8.46
CA MET A 338 -14.19 -16.16 -9.65
C MET A 338 -13.40 -16.62 -10.88
N LEU A 339 -12.09 -16.80 -10.77
CA LEU A 339 -11.26 -17.35 -11.85
C LEU A 339 -11.78 -18.71 -12.35
N PHE A 340 -12.11 -19.61 -11.42
CA PHE A 340 -12.68 -20.92 -11.74
C PHE A 340 -14.05 -20.80 -12.41
N LYS A 341 -14.90 -19.85 -11.96
CA LYS A 341 -16.19 -19.54 -12.59
C LYS A 341 -16.01 -19.07 -14.04
N CYS A 342 -15.04 -18.19 -14.31
CA CYS A 342 -14.72 -17.72 -15.67
C CYS A 342 -14.32 -18.86 -16.62
N LEU A 343 -13.68 -19.91 -16.10
CA LEU A 343 -13.26 -21.09 -16.88
C LEU A 343 -14.27 -22.25 -16.83
N ASN A 344 -15.43 -22.07 -16.18
CA ASN A 344 -16.40 -23.14 -15.90
C ASN A 344 -15.82 -24.36 -15.13
N LEU A 345 -14.77 -24.13 -14.34
CA LEU A 345 -14.10 -25.16 -13.53
C LEU A 345 -14.83 -25.43 -12.22
N GLY A 346 -14.56 -26.60 -11.65
CA GLY A 346 -15.05 -26.99 -10.33
C GLY A 346 -14.08 -26.56 -9.26
N ILE A 347 -14.59 -26.00 -8.16
CA ILE A 347 -13.79 -25.53 -7.03
C ILE A 347 -14.29 -26.16 -5.75
N CYS A 348 -13.37 -26.38 -4.80
CA CYS A 348 -13.73 -26.83 -3.47
C CYS A 348 -14.74 -25.86 -2.80
N ASN A 349 -15.68 -26.41 -2.03
CA ASN A 349 -16.70 -25.63 -1.34
C ASN A 349 -16.05 -24.65 -0.33
N SER A 350 -16.61 -23.46 -0.16
CA SER A 350 -16.12 -22.46 0.80
C SER A 350 -16.08 -22.98 2.24
N THR A 351 -17.10 -23.76 2.65
CA THR A 351 -17.17 -24.40 3.96
C THR A 351 -16.00 -25.37 4.15
N LEU A 352 -15.73 -26.20 3.15
CA LEU A 352 -14.59 -27.11 3.16
C LEU A 352 -13.28 -26.32 3.17
N HIS A 353 -13.17 -25.24 2.38
CA HIS A 353 -11.98 -24.39 2.34
C HIS A 353 -11.65 -23.81 3.72
N TRP A 354 -12.62 -23.21 4.41
CA TRP A 354 -12.40 -22.62 5.72
C TRP A 354 -12.10 -23.66 6.80
N TYR A 355 -12.76 -24.82 6.74
CA TYR A 355 -12.47 -25.95 7.61
C TYR A 355 -11.05 -26.50 7.38
N ALA A 356 -10.69 -26.84 6.14
CA ALA A 356 -9.38 -27.37 5.79
C ALA A 356 -8.25 -26.37 6.06
N GLN A 357 -8.50 -25.08 5.85
CA GLN A 357 -7.58 -24.01 6.20
C GLN A 357 -7.28 -24.02 7.70
N ARG A 358 -8.31 -24.01 8.55
CA ARG A 358 -8.14 -23.92 10.00
C ARG A 358 -7.61 -25.20 10.63
N THR A 359 -8.05 -26.35 10.14
CA THR A 359 -7.73 -27.66 10.76
C THR A 359 -6.43 -28.25 10.23
N TYR A 360 -6.07 -27.99 8.97
CA TYR A 360 -4.93 -28.65 8.33
C TYR A 360 -3.87 -27.66 7.84
N THR A 361 -4.27 -26.63 7.10
CA THR A 361 -3.31 -25.74 6.41
C THR A 361 -2.59 -24.78 7.35
N CYS A 362 -3.33 -24.04 8.20
CA CYS A 362 -2.75 -23.14 9.19
C CYS A 362 -1.84 -23.90 10.17
N PRO A 363 -2.24 -25.06 10.74
CA PRO A 363 -1.34 -25.86 11.58
C PRO A 363 -0.09 -26.36 10.86
N ALA A 364 -0.19 -26.77 9.59
CA ALA A 364 0.98 -27.19 8.81
C ALA A 364 1.99 -26.04 8.62
N ILE A 365 1.52 -24.82 8.38
CA ILE A 365 2.39 -23.63 8.28
C ILE A 365 3.01 -23.31 9.64
N ASN A 366 2.22 -23.32 10.72
CA ASN A 366 2.70 -23.02 12.07
C ASN A 366 3.79 -23.99 12.48
N GLU A 367 3.57 -25.30 12.32
CA GLU A 367 4.55 -26.33 12.67
C GLU A 367 5.85 -26.18 11.86
N TYR A 368 5.74 -25.90 10.55
CA TYR A 368 6.91 -25.67 9.70
C TYR A 368 7.71 -24.43 10.16
N TRP A 369 7.01 -23.33 10.45
CA TRP A 369 7.62 -22.13 10.98
C TRP A 369 8.28 -22.37 12.34
N GLU A 370 7.61 -23.06 13.26
CA GLU A 370 8.16 -23.37 14.59
C GLU A 370 9.44 -24.21 14.49
N GLY A 371 9.50 -25.16 13.56
CA GLY A 371 10.73 -25.91 13.27
C GLY A 371 11.85 -25.01 12.77
N LEU A 372 11.57 -24.20 11.74
CA LEU A 372 12.54 -23.26 11.17
C LEU A 372 13.00 -22.19 12.18
N GLN A 373 12.07 -21.65 12.96
CA GLN A 373 12.35 -20.65 13.99
C GLN A 373 13.24 -21.25 15.09
N ARG A 374 12.98 -22.49 15.50
CA ARG A 374 13.83 -23.19 16.48
C ARG A 374 15.26 -23.34 15.97
N GLU A 375 15.46 -23.76 14.73
CA GLU A 375 16.80 -23.84 14.12
C GLU A 375 17.52 -22.48 14.13
N ILE A 376 16.81 -21.40 13.79
CA ILE A 376 17.34 -20.02 13.78
C ILE A 376 17.74 -19.57 15.19
N LEU A 377 16.91 -19.86 16.19
CA LEU A 377 17.13 -19.47 17.58
C LEU A 377 18.25 -20.30 18.22
N ASP A 378 18.26 -21.62 18.00
CA ASP A 378 19.28 -22.54 18.52
C ASP A 378 20.68 -22.16 17.99
N ALA A 379 20.78 -21.75 16.72
CA ALA A 379 22.03 -21.26 16.13
C ALA A 379 22.60 -19.99 16.83
N ARG A 380 21.77 -19.29 17.62
CA ARG A 380 22.09 -18.02 18.31
C ARG A 380 21.95 -18.11 19.82
N SER A 381 21.66 -19.29 20.35
CA SER A 381 21.46 -19.47 21.79
C SER A 381 22.72 -19.04 22.55
N GLY A 382 22.55 -18.19 23.56
CA GLY A 382 23.64 -17.64 24.36
C GLY A 382 24.49 -16.55 23.68
N GLN A 383 24.18 -16.16 22.44
CA GLN A 383 24.88 -15.09 21.73
C GLN A 383 24.26 -13.72 22.00
N GLU A 384 25.08 -12.67 21.87
CA GLU A 384 24.58 -11.29 21.86
C GLU A 384 24.02 -10.96 20.47
N VAL A 385 22.76 -10.53 20.43
CA VAL A 385 22.09 -10.17 19.17
C VAL A 385 21.76 -8.69 19.13
N VAL A 386 21.89 -8.11 17.94
CA VAL A 386 21.34 -6.81 17.58
C VAL A 386 20.08 -7.07 16.77
N ILE A 387 18.95 -6.52 17.19
CA ILE A 387 17.68 -6.77 16.53
C ILE A 387 17.14 -5.48 15.91
N SER A 388 16.49 -5.60 14.76
CA SER A 388 15.59 -4.58 14.23
C SER A 388 14.15 -5.02 14.38
N GLY A 389 13.27 -4.09 14.74
CA GLY A 389 11.85 -4.38 14.95
C GLY A 389 10.93 -3.31 14.40
N ASP A 390 9.85 -3.74 13.76
CA ASP A 390 8.84 -2.86 13.14
C ASP A 390 7.45 -3.53 13.14
N GLY A 391 6.42 -2.70 13.29
CA GLY A 391 5.03 -3.09 13.36
C GLY A 391 4.22 -2.63 12.16
N ARG A 392 3.42 -3.55 11.61
CA ARG A 392 2.52 -3.28 10.48
C ARG A 392 1.09 -3.65 10.83
N ASN A 393 0.16 -2.76 10.53
CA ASN A 393 -1.28 -3.02 10.66
C ASN A 393 -1.89 -3.68 9.41
N ASP A 394 -2.98 -4.42 9.62
CA ASP A 394 -3.71 -5.15 8.57
C ASP A 394 -4.54 -4.24 7.65
N SER A 395 -5.08 -3.14 8.16
CA SER A 395 -5.78 -2.11 7.37
C SER A 395 -5.16 -0.72 7.55
N PRO A 396 -5.33 0.20 6.58
CA PRO A 396 -5.00 1.61 6.75
C PRO A 396 -5.99 2.32 7.71
N GLY A 397 -5.53 3.41 8.33
CA GLY A 397 -6.34 4.24 9.23
C GLY A 397 -6.63 3.65 10.63
N PHE A 398 -7.55 4.29 11.38
CA PHE A 398 -7.89 3.91 12.76
C PHE A 398 -8.74 2.62 12.89
N SER A 399 -8.97 1.91 11.78
CA SER A 399 -9.82 0.70 11.70
C SER A 399 -9.06 -0.61 11.94
N ALA A 400 -7.73 -0.58 12.06
CA ALA A 400 -6.88 -1.76 12.22
C ALA A 400 -7.39 -2.74 13.29
N GLN A 401 -7.43 -4.02 12.93
CA GLN A 401 -7.80 -5.12 13.81
C GLN A 401 -6.57 -5.92 14.26
N TYR A 402 -5.58 -6.11 13.39
CA TYR A 402 -4.37 -6.86 13.71
C TYR A 402 -3.12 -6.00 13.51
N CYS A 403 -2.14 -6.18 14.39
CA CYS A 403 -0.79 -5.68 14.23
C CYS A 403 0.17 -6.87 14.11
N THR A 404 0.97 -6.90 13.05
CA THR A 404 2.09 -7.83 12.89
C THR A 404 3.38 -7.10 13.22
N TYR A 405 4.08 -7.55 14.27
CA TYR A 405 5.40 -7.04 14.64
C TYR A 405 6.45 -8.07 14.25
N THR A 406 7.43 -7.64 13.45
CA THR A 406 8.51 -8.52 12.99
C THR A 406 9.79 -8.12 13.69
N THR A 407 10.47 -9.11 14.28
CA THR A 407 11.80 -8.96 14.85
C THR A 407 12.81 -9.72 13.99
N MET A 408 13.82 -9.01 13.52
CA MET A 408 14.87 -9.51 12.63
C MET A 408 16.24 -9.30 13.27
N ASP A 409 17.13 -10.27 13.13
CA ASP A 409 18.55 -10.11 13.45
C ASP A 409 19.18 -9.14 12.46
N TYR A 410 19.72 -8.03 12.97
CA TYR A 410 20.24 -6.92 12.17
C TYR A 410 21.43 -7.33 11.29
N HIS A 411 22.23 -8.31 11.71
CA HIS A 411 23.46 -8.68 11.02
C HIS A 411 23.25 -9.81 10.02
N THR A 412 22.44 -10.79 10.39
CA THR A 412 22.21 -11.98 9.55
C THR A 412 20.97 -11.86 8.69
N ASN A 413 20.10 -10.89 9.00
CA ASN A 413 18.79 -10.70 8.38
C ASN A 413 17.81 -11.86 8.62
N ASP A 414 18.09 -12.74 9.58
CA ASP A 414 17.15 -13.81 9.94
C ASP A 414 15.94 -13.24 10.67
N ILE A 415 14.75 -13.72 10.31
CA ILE A 415 13.55 -13.38 11.06
C ILE A 415 13.54 -14.22 12.33
N LEU A 416 13.73 -13.56 13.47
CA LEU A 416 13.77 -14.22 14.78
C LEU A 416 12.36 -14.48 15.31
N HIS A 417 11.42 -13.57 15.07
CA HIS A 417 10.03 -13.71 15.52
C HIS A 417 9.07 -12.85 14.71
N VAL A 418 7.92 -13.42 14.36
CA VAL A 418 6.72 -12.68 13.91
C VAL A 418 5.63 -12.77 14.98
N ALA A 419 5.27 -11.65 15.62
CA ALA A 419 4.20 -11.56 16.60
C ALA A 419 2.95 -10.95 15.96
N VAL A 420 1.78 -11.55 16.18
CA VAL A 420 0.49 -11.06 15.66
C VAL A 420 -0.45 -10.79 16.82
N VAL A 421 -0.79 -9.52 17.01
CA VAL A 421 -1.65 -9.03 18.09
C VAL A 421 -3.00 -8.57 17.52
N ASP A 422 -4.10 -9.09 18.05
CA ASP A 422 -5.46 -8.60 17.80
C ASP A 422 -5.80 -7.43 18.75
N LYS A 423 -6.55 -6.46 18.24
CA LYS A 423 -7.01 -5.28 18.97
C LYS A 423 -7.69 -5.62 20.30
N ARG A 424 -8.34 -6.78 20.42
CA ARG A 424 -8.96 -7.29 21.66
C ARG A 424 -7.96 -7.48 22.79
N GLU A 425 -6.74 -7.86 22.46
CA GLU A 425 -5.67 -8.11 23.43
C GLU A 425 -5.16 -6.82 24.09
N VAL A 426 -5.41 -5.65 23.47
CA VAL A 426 -4.96 -4.34 23.95
C VAL A 426 -6.11 -3.40 24.33
N GLY A 427 -7.25 -3.96 24.73
CA GLY A 427 -8.41 -3.19 25.17
C GLY A 427 -9.04 -2.35 24.06
N LEU A 428 -9.06 -2.88 22.84
CA LEU A 428 -9.64 -2.27 21.64
C LEU A 428 -8.98 -0.95 21.19
N LYS A 429 -7.72 -0.71 21.60
CA LYS A 429 -6.94 0.48 21.25
C LYS A 429 -5.82 0.13 20.29
N SER A 430 -6.04 0.34 18.99
CA SER A 430 -5.06 0.01 17.94
C SER A 430 -3.66 0.63 18.14
N PRO A 431 -3.48 1.87 18.66
CA PRO A 431 -2.15 2.42 18.89
C PRO A 431 -1.31 1.65 19.92
N ASN A 432 -1.93 0.82 20.76
CA ASN A 432 -1.23 0.04 21.77
C ASN A 432 -0.70 -1.30 21.23
N MET A 433 -1.20 -1.78 20.08
CA MET A 433 -0.87 -3.11 19.57
C MET A 433 0.62 -3.26 19.29
N GLU A 434 1.23 -2.26 18.64
CA GLU A 434 2.64 -2.33 18.27
C GLU A 434 3.55 -2.43 19.50
N LYS A 435 3.31 -1.60 20.52
CA LYS A 435 4.07 -1.66 21.78
C LYS A 435 3.89 -3.02 22.47
N ALA A 436 2.66 -3.54 22.52
CA ALA A 436 2.39 -4.84 23.11
C ALA A 436 3.11 -5.97 22.36
N ALA A 437 3.07 -5.94 21.02
CA ALA A 437 3.74 -6.90 20.16
C ALA A 437 5.27 -6.84 20.29
N PHE A 438 5.85 -5.63 20.41
CA PHE A 438 7.27 -5.44 20.67
C PHE A 438 7.69 -6.04 22.02
N ILE A 439 6.95 -5.75 23.10
CA ILE A 439 7.26 -6.28 24.44
C ILE A 439 7.19 -7.81 24.44
N SER A 440 6.13 -8.37 23.85
CA SER A 440 5.99 -9.82 23.72
C SER A 440 7.13 -10.44 22.90
N SER A 441 7.55 -9.77 21.82
CA SER A 441 8.69 -10.23 21.01
C SER A 441 10.00 -10.23 21.79
N LEU A 442 10.24 -9.18 22.59
CA LEU A 442 11.45 -9.09 23.42
C LEU A 442 11.48 -10.18 24.50
N GLN A 443 10.33 -10.44 25.15
CA GLN A 443 10.19 -11.52 26.13
C GLN A 443 10.44 -12.89 25.50
N PHE A 444 9.85 -13.15 24.32
CA PHE A 444 10.06 -14.40 23.58
C PHE A 444 11.56 -14.64 23.29
N LEU A 445 12.30 -13.62 22.88
CA LEU A 445 13.75 -13.78 22.64
C LEU A 445 14.52 -14.11 23.94
N GLN A 446 14.16 -13.47 25.05
CA GLN A 446 14.76 -13.73 26.35
C GLN A 446 14.47 -15.16 26.84
N GLU A 447 13.23 -15.63 26.69
CA GLU A 447 12.81 -17.00 27.04
C GLU A 447 13.53 -18.07 26.21
N ASN A 448 13.94 -17.73 24.99
CA ASN A 448 14.73 -18.59 24.10
C ASN A 448 16.26 -18.42 24.26
N ASN A 449 16.73 -17.84 25.37
CA ASN A 449 18.14 -17.65 25.71
C ASN A 449 18.93 -16.74 24.74
N LEU A 450 18.28 -15.77 24.09
CA LEU A 450 18.97 -14.75 23.30
C LEU A 450 19.22 -13.51 24.14
N LYS A 451 20.46 -13.01 24.14
CA LYS A 451 20.82 -11.77 24.83
C LYS A 451 20.73 -10.59 23.88
N VAL A 452 19.62 -9.85 23.93
CA VAL A 452 19.43 -8.65 23.11
C VAL A 452 20.29 -7.50 23.66
N LYS A 453 21.31 -7.10 22.90
CA LYS A 453 22.25 -6.01 23.28
C LYS A 453 21.80 -4.66 22.76
N GLU A 454 21.19 -4.65 21.57
CA GLU A 454 20.78 -3.44 20.89
C GLU A 454 19.49 -3.69 20.11
N VAL A 455 18.59 -2.70 20.15
CA VAL A 455 17.33 -2.68 19.43
C VAL A 455 17.34 -1.50 18.47
N VAL A 456 17.04 -1.76 17.20
CA VAL A 456 16.87 -0.80 16.13
C VAL A 456 15.38 -0.68 15.80
N THR A 457 14.80 0.49 16.03
CA THR A 457 13.40 0.76 15.66
C THR A 457 13.26 2.13 15.02
N ASP A 458 12.08 2.39 14.47
CA ASP A 458 11.64 3.74 14.16
C ASP A 458 11.52 4.58 15.45
N ALA A 459 11.31 5.88 15.28
CA ALA A 459 11.22 6.85 16.38
C ALA A 459 9.89 6.77 17.16
N HIS A 460 9.34 5.57 17.36
CA HIS A 460 8.07 5.34 18.03
C HIS A 460 8.16 5.71 19.53
N PRO A 461 7.43 6.73 20.02
CA PRO A 461 7.62 7.27 21.37
C PRO A 461 7.36 6.27 22.49
N SER A 462 6.39 5.37 22.28
CA SER A 462 5.94 4.43 23.30
C SER A 462 6.93 3.27 23.52
N ILE A 463 7.58 2.80 22.44
CA ILE A 463 8.69 1.84 22.47
C ILE A 463 9.92 2.49 23.07
N ARG A 464 10.27 3.72 22.64
CA ARG A 464 11.39 4.48 23.20
C ARG A 464 11.26 4.69 24.71
N ALA A 465 10.06 5.01 25.19
CA ALA A 465 9.78 5.18 26.62
C ALA A 465 9.94 3.86 27.41
N TYR A 466 9.63 2.72 26.79
CA TYR A 466 9.85 1.40 27.38
C TYR A 466 11.34 1.04 27.40
N LEU A 467 12.07 1.23 26.30
CA LEU A 467 13.50 0.93 26.21
C LEU A 467 14.35 1.77 27.17
N LYS A 468 13.95 3.01 27.47
CA LYS A 468 14.59 3.81 28.54
C LYS A 468 14.54 3.15 29.92
N GLN A 469 13.59 2.24 30.16
CA GLN A 469 13.46 1.48 31.41
C GLN A 469 14.28 0.18 31.38
N GLN A 470 14.93 -0.13 30.26
CA GLN A 470 15.76 -1.31 30.03
C GLN A 470 17.22 -0.89 29.84
N PRO A 471 17.98 -0.58 30.91
CA PRO A 471 19.30 0.04 30.81
C PRO A 471 20.36 -0.85 30.14
N ASP A 472 20.15 -2.17 30.15
CA ASP A 472 21.06 -3.15 29.56
C ASP A 472 20.92 -3.25 28.02
N ILE A 473 19.90 -2.61 27.44
CA ILE A 473 19.60 -2.65 26.01
C ILE A 473 19.86 -1.28 25.40
N TYR A 474 20.81 -1.21 24.46
CA TYR A 474 21.04 0.02 23.71
C TYR A 474 19.93 0.25 22.67
N HIS A 475 19.36 1.45 22.62
CA HIS A 475 18.38 1.80 21.58
C HIS A 475 19.04 2.62 20.47
N SER A 476 18.95 2.10 19.25
CA SER A 476 19.30 2.81 18.02
C SER A 476 18.02 3.17 17.25
N SER A 477 17.98 4.37 16.70
CA SER A 477 16.88 4.81 15.83
C SER A 477 17.27 4.67 14.36
N ASP A 478 16.30 4.38 13.52
CA ASP A 478 16.51 4.35 12.08
C ASP A 478 16.93 5.74 11.55
N VAL A 479 18.17 5.81 11.07
CA VAL A 479 18.76 7.02 10.47
C VAL A 479 18.00 7.47 9.23
N TRP A 480 17.42 6.55 8.46
CA TRP A 480 16.63 6.91 7.28
C TRP A 480 15.38 7.69 7.68
N HIS A 481 14.61 7.19 8.64
CA HIS A 481 13.47 7.92 9.21
C HIS A 481 13.88 9.26 9.81
N GLY A 482 15.02 9.33 10.50
CA GLY A 482 15.59 10.59 11.00
C GLY A 482 15.85 11.61 9.88
N ALA A 483 16.53 11.18 8.81
CA ALA A 483 16.84 12.00 7.65
C ALA A 483 15.56 12.45 6.93
N LYS A 484 14.61 11.53 6.71
CA LYS A 484 13.30 11.80 6.11
C LYS A 484 12.53 12.88 6.89
N ASN A 485 12.52 12.80 8.22
CA ASN A 485 11.84 13.76 9.08
C ASN A 485 12.49 15.16 9.02
N ILE A 486 13.82 15.25 8.87
CA ILE A 486 14.51 16.52 8.61
C ILE A 486 14.11 17.08 7.24
N GLY A 487 14.11 16.25 6.20
CA GLY A 487 13.67 16.61 4.86
C GLY A 487 12.26 17.19 4.84
N LYS A 488 11.30 16.51 5.49
CA LYS A 488 9.89 16.96 5.64
C LYS A 488 9.77 18.32 6.35
N LYS A 489 10.66 18.64 7.30
CA LYS A 489 10.63 19.95 7.97
C LYS A 489 11.17 21.06 7.09
N LEU A 490 12.28 20.82 6.41
CA LEU A 490 12.87 21.77 5.46
C LEU A 490 11.90 22.10 4.33
N ALA A 491 11.29 21.06 3.77
CA ALA A 491 10.19 21.12 2.83
C ALA A 491 9.07 22.08 3.25
N GLU A 492 8.50 21.85 4.43
CA GLU A 492 7.39 22.63 4.96
C GLU A 492 7.78 24.10 5.15
N VAL A 493 8.95 24.34 5.73
CA VAL A 493 9.44 25.69 5.97
C VAL A 493 9.78 26.42 4.67
N SER A 494 10.15 25.69 3.61
CA SER A 494 10.42 26.22 2.27
C SER A 494 9.17 26.66 1.50
N LYS A 495 7.96 26.24 1.92
CA LYS A 495 6.70 26.71 1.31
C LYS A 495 6.50 28.22 1.46
N LYS A 496 7.08 28.82 2.51
CA LYS A 496 7.09 30.28 2.70
C LYS A 496 8.01 30.92 1.65
N ALA A 497 7.51 31.91 0.91
CA ALA A 497 8.26 32.58 -0.16
C ALA A 497 9.65 33.08 0.29
N ALA A 498 9.75 33.62 1.51
CA ALA A 498 11.01 34.11 2.09
C ALA A 498 12.08 33.00 2.32
N ASN A 499 11.65 31.74 2.38
CA ASN A 499 12.50 30.58 2.68
C ASN A 499 12.70 29.66 1.47
N ARG A 500 12.17 30.03 0.30
CA ARG A 500 12.22 29.22 -0.93
C ARG A 500 13.63 28.73 -1.30
N PRO A 501 14.74 29.48 -1.05
CA PRO A 501 16.09 28.96 -1.26
C PRO A 501 16.44 27.69 -0.49
N LEU A 502 15.72 27.33 0.57
CA LEU A 502 15.94 26.08 1.31
C LEU A 502 15.52 24.84 0.53
N LEU A 503 14.55 24.97 -0.39
CA LEU A 503 14.01 23.83 -1.13
C LEU A 503 15.11 23.09 -1.89
N GLN A 504 15.96 23.83 -2.61
CA GLN A 504 17.11 23.30 -3.35
C GLN A 504 18.19 22.67 -2.45
N TRP A 505 18.22 23.00 -1.16
CA TRP A 505 19.17 22.45 -0.17
C TRP A 505 18.64 21.22 0.57
N THR A 506 17.33 20.93 0.48
CA THR A 506 16.70 19.86 1.25
C THR A 506 17.42 18.51 1.08
N GLY A 507 17.77 18.14 -0.15
CA GLY A 507 18.51 16.90 -0.43
C GLY A 507 19.91 16.88 0.17
N ASP A 508 20.65 17.98 0.05
CA ASP A 508 22.02 18.08 0.58
C ASP A 508 22.05 18.06 2.11
N VAL A 509 21.12 18.76 2.76
CA VAL A 509 21.02 18.76 4.23
C VAL A 509 20.65 17.36 4.74
N THR A 510 19.72 16.68 4.06
CA THR A 510 19.29 15.32 4.42
C THR A 510 20.44 14.32 4.25
N ARG A 511 21.19 14.41 3.15
CA ARG A 511 22.42 13.63 2.93
C ARG A 511 23.52 13.97 3.91
N HIS A 512 23.67 15.23 4.29
CA HIS A 512 24.64 15.65 5.30
C HIS A 512 24.30 15.07 6.66
N PHE A 513 23.03 15.02 7.06
CA PHE A 513 22.62 14.34 8.30
C PHE A 513 23.02 12.86 8.27
N TRP A 514 22.70 12.16 7.18
CA TRP A 514 23.09 10.78 6.97
C TRP A 514 24.62 10.59 7.08
N TYR A 515 25.39 11.47 6.43
CA TYR A 515 26.85 11.49 6.51
C TYR A 515 27.32 11.69 7.96
N CYS A 516 26.77 12.67 8.68
CA CYS A 516 27.10 12.94 10.08
C CYS A 516 26.88 11.70 10.96
N CYS A 517 25.76 11.00 10.79
CA CYS A 517 25.47 9.76 11.50
C CYS A 517 26.49 8.66 11.14
N SER A 518 26.82 8.49 9.85
CA SER A 518 27.80 7.49 9.40
C SER A 518 29.22 7.74 9.92
N LYS A 519 29.56 8.99 10.24
CA LYS A 519 30.87 9.41 10.78
C LYS A 519 30.85 9.69 12.28
N ALA A 520 29.74 9.41 12.96
CA ALA A 520 29.62 9.61 14.39
C ALA A 520 30.48 8.61 15.17
N ASP A 521 30.58 7.36 14.71
CA ASP A 521 31.39 6.30 15.34
C ASP A 521 31.07 6.15 16.84
N GLY A 522 29.77 6.16 17.19
CA GLY A 522 29.31 6.11 18.58
C GLY A 522 29.47 7.41 19.38
N ASP A 523 30.07 8.46 18.82
CA ASP A 523 30.35 9.73 19.51
C ASP A 523 29.35 10.82 19.11
N ARG A 524 28.50 11.19 20.07
CA ARG A 524 27.51 12.26 19.91
C ARG A 524 28.15 13.61 19.59
N MET A 525 29.31 13.93 20.13
CA MET A 525 29.97 15.23 19.91
C MET A 525 30.53 15.32 18.49
N LYS A 526 31.04 14.23 17.93
CA LYS A 526 31.43 14.15 16.51
C LYS A 526 30.26 14.40 15.58
N LEU A 527 29.09 13.80 15.85
CA LEU A 527 27.86 14.02 15.09
C LEU A 527 27.43 15.49 15.20
N LEU A 528 27.33 16.01 16.44
CA LEU A 528 26.90 17.38 16.72
C LEU A 528 27.78 18.43 16.03
N SER A 529 29.10 18.26 16.11
CA SER A 529 30.05 19.20 15.51
C SER A 529 29.93 19.25 13.98
N ARG A 530 29.79 18.08 13.33
CA ARG A 530 29.59 18.02 11.87
C ARG A 530 28.23 18.58 11.46
N TRP A 531 27.21 18.28 12.24
CA TRP A 531 25.85 18.76 11.99
C TRP A 531 25.76 20.28 12.06
N LYS A 532 26.29 20.90 13.11
CA LYS A 532 26.31 22.36 13.24
C LYS A 532 27.21 23.06 12.21
N GLY A 533 28.29 22.39 11.77
CA GLY A 533 29.13 22.86 10.67
C GLY A 533 28.35 23.14 9.37
N LEU A 534 27.18 22.52 9.19
CA LEU A 534 26.27 22.80 8.08
C LEU A 534 25.92 24.28 7.97
N LEU A 535 25.71 24.98 9.09
CA LEU A 535 25.32 26.40 9.08
C LEU A 535 26.44 27.30 8.53
N HIS A 536 27.69 26.92 8.72
CA HIS A 536 28.83 27.60 8.08
C HIS A 536 28.89 27.25 6.59
N HIS A 537 28.79 25.95 6.27
CA HIS A 537 28.90 25.44 4.91
C HIS A 537 27.90 26.09 3.94
N VAL A 538 26.62 26.19 4.33
CA VAL A 538 25.59 26.77 3.44
C VAL A 538 25.82 28.26 3.13
N THR A 539 26.60 28.97 3.95
CA THR A 539 26.97 30.38 3.73
C THR A 539 28.27 30.55 2.93
N GLY A 540 28.86 29.45 2.44
CA GLY A 540 30.15 29.46 1.74
C GLY A 540 31.36 29.57 2.68
N LYS A 541 31.16 29.45 4.01
CA LYS A 541 32.24 29.42 4.99
C LYS A 541 32.66 27.97 5.23
N HIS A 542 33.83 27.61 4.73
CA HIS A 542 34.35 26.24 4.82
C HIS A 542 35.36 26.03 5.95
N GLU A 543 35.75 27.10 6.65
CA GLU A 543 36.63 27.09 7.82
C GLU A 543 36.06 28.01 8.90
N TRP A 544 36.12 27.60 10.17
CA TRP A 544 35.64 28.38 11.31
C TRP A 544 36.46 28.12 12.57
N VAL A 545 36.63 29.16 13.39
CA VAL A 545 37.57 29.19 14.52
C VAL A 545 37.09 28.37 15.73
N PHE A 546 35.78 28.23 15.90
CA PHE A 546 35.17 27.54 17.04
C PHE A 546 34.22 26.44 16.55
N GLY A 547 34.74 25.24 16.36
CA GLY A 547 33.91 24.03 16.25
C GLY A 547 33.44 23.54 17.63
N ASP A 548 32.47 22.63 17.66
CA ASP A 548 31.91 22.08 18.91
C ASP A 548 32.85 21.14 19.68
N GLY A 549 34.14 21.08 19.29
CA GLY A 549 35.25 20.47 20.02
C GLY A 549 36.25 21.47 20.63
N GLY A 550 35.94 22.77 20.60
CA GLY A 550 36.74 23.82 21.27
C GLY A 550 37.94 24.35 20.49
N GLY A 551 38.06 24.03 19.19
CA GLY A 551 39.14 24.48 18.31
C GLY A 551 38.68 24.75 16.88
N PRO A 552 39.60 25.12 15.96
CA PRO A 552 39.26 25.37 14.56
C PRO A 552 38.72 24.11 13.87
N ALA A 553 37.73 24.29 13.01
CA ALA A 553 37.08 23.23 12.26
C ALA A 553 36.86 23.65 10.79
N GLN A 554 36.77 22.66 9.91
CA GLN A 554 36.64 22.86 8.48
C GLN A 554 35.77 21.79 7.82
N CYS A 555 35.29 22.04 6.61
CA CYS A 555 34.62 21.03 5.80
C CYS A 555 35.57 19.89 5.39
N GLU A 556 35.06 18.66 5.34
CA GLU A 556 35.84 17.45 5.02
C GLU A 556 35.87 17.11 3.51
N HIS A 557 35.51 18.05 2.64
CA HIS A 557 35.52 17.87 1.19
C HIS A 557 36.71 18.60 0.53
N GLY A 558 37.16 18.10 -0.62
CA GLY A 558 38.14 18.78 -1.47
C GLY A 558 37.57 20.04 -2.14
N PRO A 559 38.30 20.65 -3.09
CA PRO A 559 37.84 21.83 -3.82
C PRO A 559 36.49 21.57 -4.51
N LEU A 560 35.51 22.43 -4.25
CA LEU A 560 34.19 22.31 -4.86
C LEU A 560 34.21 22.78 -6.32
N PRO A 561 33.41 22.15 -7.21
CA PRO A 561 33.17 22.67 -8.56
C PRO A 561 32.60 24.09 -8.51
N GLU A 562 32.92 24.91 -9.52
CA GLU A 562 32.49 26.32 -9.57
C GLU A 562 30.97 26.48 -9.51
N SER A 563 30.22 25.54 -10.11
CA SER A 563 28.76 25.51 -10.06
C SER A 563 28.19 25.29 -8.65
N TRP A 564 28.94 24.62 -7.76
CA TRP A 564 28.51 24.36 -6.38
C TRP A 564 28.84 25.53 -5.47
N LYS A 565 29.91 26.28 -5.76
CA LYS A 565 30.26 27.52 -5.03
C LYS A 565 29.19 28.61 -5.19
N MET A 566 28.41 28.58 -6.27
CA MET A 566 27.30 29.51 -6.48
C MET A 566 26.05 29.16 -5.66
N LYS A 567 25.95 27.93 -5.15
CA LYS A 567 24.85 27.51 -4.29
C LYS A 567 25.17 27.92 -2.86
N THR A 568 24.71 29.09 -2.43
CA THR A 568 24.86 29.59 -1.05
C THR A 568 23.55 30.20 -0.55
N ILE A 569 23.42 30.29 0.77
CA ILE A 569 22.35 31.02 1.45
C ILE A 569 23.00 32.23 2.10
N ALA A 570 22.44 33.42 1.86
CA ALA A 570 22.93 34.64 2.50
C ALA A 570 22.81 34.55 4.03
N GLU A 571 23.90 34.82 4.74
CA GLU A 571 23.94 34.81 6.20
C GLU A 571 22.92 35.82 6.77
N GLY A 572 22.14 35.39 7.76
CA GLY A 572 21.09 36.22 8.37
C GLY A 572 19.82 36.41 7.55
N SER A 573 19.73 35.84 6.34
CA SER A 573 18.48 35.81 5.57
C SER A 573 17.38 34.99 6.27
N PRO A 574 16.08 35.20 5.94
CA PRO A 574 15.00 34.40 6.49
C PRO A 574 15.20 32.89 6.31
N ALA A 575 15.69 32.47 5.14
CA ALA A 575 16.06 31.09 4.85
C ALA A 575 17.17 30.57 5.79
N HIS A 576 18.22 31.35 6.03
CA HIS A 576 19.30 30.96 6.94
C HIS A 576 18.82 30.85 8.40
N ILE A 577 17.97 31.77 8.86
CA ILE A 577 17.39 31.75 10.21
C ILE A 577 16.49 30.51 10.38
N ALA A 578 15.63 30.23 9.40
CA ALA A 578 14.77 29.05 9.38
C ALA A 578 15.57 27.73 9.42
N LEU A 579 16.66 27.62 8.64
CA LEU A 579 17.55 26.46 8.70
C LEU A 579 18.22 26.34 10.06
N ARG A 580 18.67 27.46 10.64
CA ARG A 580 19.28 27.50 11.97
C ARG A 580 18.31 27.00 13.04
N GLU A 581 17.03 27.34 12.98
CA GLU A 581 16.01 26.83 13.90
C GLU A 581 15.88 25.30 13.83
N ILE A 582 15.95 24.71 12.63
CA ILE A 582 15.90 23.25 12.44
C ILE A 582 17.20 22.59 12.93
N VAL A 583 18.36 23.12 12.52
CA VAL A 583 19.68 22.53 12.84
C VAL A 583 19.99 22.61 14.33
N LEU A 584 19.60 23.71 14.99
CA LEU A 584 19.83 23.94 16.41
C LEU A 584 18.66 23.50 17.30
N ASP A 585 17.68 22.79 16.75
CA ASP A 585 16.56 22.32 17.54
C ASP A 585 17.02 21.38 18.66
N GLN A 586 16.66 21.71 19.90
CA GLN A 586 17.13 20.98 21.05
C GLN A 586 16.55 19.56 21.15
N ARG A 587 15.33 19.31 20.64
CA ARG A 587 14.73 17.96 20.63
C ARG A 587 15.48 17.06 19.64
N LEU A 588 15.86 17.58 18.48
CA LEU A 588 16.73 16.87 17.52
C LEU A 588 18.12 16.61 18.10
N ILE A 589 18.78 17.62 18.66
CA ILE A 589 20.11 17.48 19.26
C ILE A 589 20.11 16.48 20.43
N ASN A 590 19.01 16.39 21.17
CA ASN A 590 18.83 15.42 22.26
C ASN A 590 18.51 14.01 21.75
N SER A 591 18.19 13.82 20.47
CA SER A 591 18.01 12.49 19.87
C SER A 591 19.27 11.95 19.17
N PHE A 592 20.36 12.72 19.10
CA PHE A 592 21.59 12.31 18.40
C PHE A 592 22.21 11.04 18.94
N ASP A 593 22.12 10.78 20.25
CA ASP A 593 22.63 9.53 20.85
C ASP A 593 22.11 8.28 20.11
N TYR A 594 20.84 8.30 19.69
CA TYR A 594 20.18 7.17 19.02
C TYR A 594 20.65 6.94 17.57
N TYR A 595 21.33 7.91 16.95
CA TYR A 595 21.79 7.82 15.56
C TYR A 595 23.29 7.57 15.44
N THR A 596 24.04 7.60 16.55
CA THR A 596 25.51 7.52 16.56
C THR A 596 26.09 6.19 16.06
N LYS A 597 25.31 5.11 16.15
CA LYS A 597 25.70 3.77 15.65
C LYS A 597 25.35 3.53 14.19
N PHE A 598 24.73 4.50 13.52
CA PHE A 598 24.36 4.42 12.11
C PHE A 598 23.60 3.14 11.74
N ARG A 599 22.39 2.99 12.29
CA ARG A 599 21.49 1.85 12.01
C ARG A 599 20.33 2.29 11.12
N HIS A 600 19.83 1.36 10.30
CA HIS A 600 18.64 1.56 9.46
C HIS A 600 17.87 0.25 9.24
N THR A 601 16.56 0.34 8.99
CA THR A 601 15.64 -0.83 8.93
C THR A 601 15.20 -1.20 7.51
N GLY A 602 15.87 -0.70 6.46
CA GLY A 602 15.44 -0.90 5.07
C GLY A 602 15.13 -2.34 4.63
N LEU A 603 15.88 -3.34 5.10
CA LEU A 603 15.56 -4.74 4.78
C LEU A 603 14.30 -5.25 5.51
N LEU A 604 14.08 -4.79 6.74
CA LEU A 604 12.86 -5.08 7.48
C LEU A 604 11.65 -4.46 6.77
N GLU A 605 11.75 -3.23 6.25
CA GLU A 605 10.71 -2.62 5.43
C GLU A 605 10.42 -3.41 4.13
N ASN A 606 11.47 -3.92 3.48
CA ASN A 606 11.33 -4.79 2.32
C ASN A 606 10.56 -6.08 2.70
N PHE A 607 10.82 -6.65 3.87
CA PHE A 607 10.04 -7.78 4.37
C PHE A 607 8.59 -7.41 4.69
N GLN A 608 8.32 -6.25 5.31
CA GLN A 608 6.95 -5.79 5.56
C GLN A 608 6.15 -5.63 4.26
N SER A 609 6.83 -5.21 3.18
CA SER A 609 6.27 -5.16 1.83
C SER A 609 6.06 -6.58 1.28
N HIS A 610 6.99 -7.50 1.51
CA HIS A 610 6.88 -8.90 1.11
C HIS A 610 5.64 -9.60 1.71
N ILE A 611 5.28 -9.31 2.96
CA ILE A 611 4.06 -9.81 3.59
C ILE A 611 2.81 -9.49 2.75
N LEU A 612 2.76 -8.37 2.00
CA LEU A 612 1.61 -8.03 1.16
C LEU A 612 1.31 -9.07 0.07
N ALA A 613 2.31 -9.85 -0.36
CA ALA A 613 2.10 -10.95 -1.30
C ALA A 613 1.22 -12.07 -0.71
N TYR A 614 1.20 -12.20 0.61
CA TYR A 614 0.46 -13.24 1.34
C TYR A 614 -0.75 -12.69 2.11
N ALA A 615 -0.64 -11.48 2.66
CA ALA A 615 -1.65 -10.81 3.46
C ALA A 615 -1.84 -9.36 2.97
N ALA A 616 -2.47 -9.23 1.80
CA ALA A 616 -2.81 -7.93 1.22
C ALA A 616 -3.84 -7.17 2.10
N LYS A 617 -3.64 -5.86 2.32
CA LYS A 617 -4.48 -5.02 3.19
C LYS A 617 -5.94 -4.87 2.72
N ARG A 618 -6.22 -5.15 1.46
CA ARG A 618 -7.55 -5.05 0.85
C ARG A 618 -8.51 -6.19 1.22
N PHE A 619 -8.00 -7.27 1.82
CA PHE A 619 -8.82 -8.42 2.18
C PHE A 619 -8.83 -8.57 3.70
N ALA A 620 -10.02 -8.83 4.25
CA ALA A 620 -10.15 -9.23 5.64
C ALA A 620 -9.80 -10.71 5.80
N TYR A 621 -9.05 -11.03 6.84
CA TYR A 621 -8.67 -12.40 7.17
C TYR A 621 -9.11 -12.75 8.59
N SER A 622 -9.48 -14.01 8.81
CA SER A 622 -9.63 -14.52 10.18
C SER A 622 -8.27 -14.56 10.88
N TYR A 623 -8.25 -14.44 12.21
CA TYR A 623 -6.99 -14.44 12.97
C TYR A 623 -6.05 -15.62 12.65
N PRO A 624 -6.50 -16.89 12.61
CA PRO A 624 -5.62 -18.00 12.25
C PRO A 624 -5.07 -17.92 10.82
N SER A 625 -5.90 -17.45 9.87
CA SER A 625 -5.51 -17.27 8.47
C SER A 625 -4.48 -16.14 8.33
N TYR A 626 -4.71 -15.02 9.02
CA TYR A 626 -3.81 -13.87 9.03
C TYR A 626 -2.45 -14.25 9.63
N LYS A 627 -2.44 -14.90 10.80
CA LYS A 627 -1.21 -15.42 11.44
C LYS A 627 -0.45 -16.35 10.50
N ALA A 628 -1.11 -17.36 9.95
CA ALA A 628 -0.48 -18.31 9.03
C ALA A 628 0.08 -17.64 7.76
N ARG A 629 -0.61 -16.65 7.18
CA ARG A 629 -0.12 -15.90 6.01
C ARG A 629 1.15 -15.08 6.32
N ASN A 630 1.22 -14.46 7.50
CA ASN A 630 2.43 -13.75 7.94
C ASN A 630 3.60 -14.71 8.19
N LEU A 631 3.34 -15.88 8.81
CA LEU A 631 4.36 -16.91 9.00
C LEU A 631 4.82 -17.50 7.66
N LEU A 632 3.91 -17.71 6.71
CA LEU A 632 4.26 -18.18 5.37
C LEU A 632 5.15 -17.17 4.62
N ALA A 633 4.89 -15.87 4.77
CA ALA A 633 5.78 -14.84 4.24
C ALA A 633 7.18 -14.91 4.88
N ALA A 634 7.26 -15.18 6.19
CA ALA A 634 8.53 -15.38 6.88
C ALA A 634 9.27 -16.63 6.40
N ILE A 635 8.56 -17.74 6.16
CA ILE A 635 9.13 -18.97 5.56
C ILE A 635 9.68 -18.67 4.16
N ASP A 636 8.89 -18.02 3.30
CA ASP A 636 9.33 -17.65 1.94
C ASP A 636 10.59 -16.77 1.97
N PHE A 637 10.57 -15.73 2.81
CA PHE A 637 11.72 -14.85 2.98
C PHE A 637 12.96 -15.62 3.44
N GLN A 638 12.84 -16.42 4.50
CA GLN A 638 13.97 -17.13 5.09
C GLN A 638 14.57 -18.17 4.14
N LYS A 639 13.75 -18.84 3.32
CA LYS A 639 14.24 -19.80 2.32
C LYS A 639 14.86 -19.15 1.09
N HIS A 640 14.71 -17.84 0.89
CA HIS A 640 15.10 -17.16 -0.35
C HIS A 640 15.90 -15.86 -0.17
N LYS A 641 16.24 -15.44 1.05
CA LYS A 641 17.02 -14.22 1.32
C LYS A 641 18.45 -14.30 0.77
N ASP A 642 19.08 -15.47 0.87
CA ASP A 642 20.50 -15.70 0.51
C ASP A 642 20.70 -16.14 -0.95
N ARG A 643 19.71 -15.88 -1.83
CA ARG A 643 19.82 -16.20 -3.26
C ARG A 643 20.97 -15.41 -3.90
N ARG A 644 21.78 -16.11 -4.69
CA ARG A 644 22.94 -15.52 -5.36
C ARG A 644 22.51 -14.58 -6.46
N GLN A 645 23.33 -13.56 -6.70
CA GLN A 645 23.19 -12.72 -7.89
C GLN A 645 23.59 -13.54 -9.13
N LEU A 646 22.80 -13.40 -10.19
CA LEU A 646 23.09 -13.99 -11.48
C LEU A 646 24.33 -13.35 -12.09
N VAL A 647 25.07 -14.17 -12.82
CA VAL A 647 26.30 -13.76 -13.49
C VAL A 647 26.15 -14.04 -14.98
N GLY A 648 26.67 -13.14 -15.82
CA GLY A 648 26.76 -13.32 -17.27
C GLY A 648 27.73 -14.45 -17.64
N ALA A 649 27.71 -14.85 -18.91
CA ALA A 649 28.64 -15.86 -19.44
C ALA A 649 30.12 -15.42 -19.32
N ASP A 650 30.35 -14.12 -19.22
CA ASP A 650 31.64 -13.46 -19.05
C ASP A 650 32.06 -13.27 -17.56
N GLY A 651 31.25 -13.73 -16.61
CA GLY A 651 31.52 -13.55 -15.19
C GLY A 651 31.07 -12.19 -14.61
N THR A 652 30.36 -11.36 -15.38
CA THR A 652 29.87 -10.05 -14.90
C THR A 652 28.54 -10.17 -14.12
N PRO A 653 28.36 -9.47 -12.99
CA PRO A 653 27.09 -9.51 -12.27
C PRO A 653 25.95 -8.90 -13.08
N LYS A 654 24.80 -9.59 -13.13
CA LYS A 654 23.60 -9.10 -13.82
C LYS A 654 22.79 -8.16 -12.94
N TYR A 655 22.28 -7.11 -13.58
CA TYR A 655 21.40 -6.11 -12.97
C TYR A 655 20.18 -5.88 -13.85
N ARG A 656 19.07 -5.55 -13.20
CA ARG A 656 17.86 -5.05 -13.85
C ARG A 656 17.71 -3.56 -13.53
N ARG A 657 17.32 -2.78 -14.54
CA ARG A 657 17.00 -1.36 -14.38
C ARG A 657 15.63 -1.22 -13.73
N LEU A 658 15.53 -0.36 -12.71
CA LEU A 658 14.28 -0.01 -12.05
C LEU A 658 14.03 1.49 -12.26
N PHE A 659 12.86 1.85 -12.80
CA PHE A 659 12.46 3.26 -12.84
C PHE A 659 11.76 3.61 -11.55
N HIS A 660 12.34 4.54 -10.83
CA HIS A 660 11.79 5.07 -9.61
C HIS A 660 10.82 6.20 -9.93
N LYS A 661 9.52 5.87 -9.91
CA LYS A 661 8.46 6.81 -10.31
C LYS A 661 8.47 8.12 -9.53
N GLY A 662 8.93 8.06 -8.29
CA GLY A 662 8.85 9.18 -7.40
C GLY A 662 10.03 10.16 -7.55
N SER A 663 11.26 9.68 -7.75
CA SER A 663 12.38 10.58 -8.06
C SER A 663 12.55 10.89 -9.55
N GLU A 664 11.74 10.24 -10.40
CA GLU A 664 11.88 10.20 -11.85
C GLU A 664 13.28 9.75 -12.33
N ARG A 665 13.96 8.91 -11.53
CA ARG A 665 15.31 8.40 -11.84
C ARG A 665 15.35 6.91 -12.13
N TRP A 666 16.42 6.50 -12.78
CA TRP A 666 16.73 5.10 -13.03
C TRP A 666 17.72 4.59 -11.98
N GLY A 667 17.34 3.52 -11.29
CA GLY A 667 18.20 2.74 -10.42
C GLY A 667 18.55 1.38 -11.02
N ILE A 668 19.46 0.67 -10.36
CA ILE A 668 19.81 -0.71 -10.70
C ILE A 668 19.49 -1.63 -9.51
N VAL A 669 19.02 -2.84 -9.79
CA VAL A 669 18.76 -3.86 -8.79
C VAL A 669 19.49 -5.14 -9.21
N PRO A 670 20.25 -5.80 -8.32
CA PRO A 670 20.85 -7.11 -8.59
C PRO A 670 19.80 -8.11 -9.06
N GLU A 671 20.05 -8.78 -10.18
CA GLU A 671 19.19 -9.87 -10.64
C GLU A 671 19.59 -11.15 -9.90
N LYS A 672 18.70 -11.71 -9.08
CA LYS A 672 18.98 -12.92 -8.27
C LYS A 672 18.43 -14.18 -8.94
N GLU A 673 18.97 -15.34 -8.56
CA GLU A 673 18.45 -16.66 -8.95
C GLU A 673 16.94 -16.79 -8.70
N ALA A 674 16.24 -17.61 -9.49
CA ALA A 674 14.82 -17.84 -9.30
C ALA A 674 14.52 -18.49 -7.93
N LYS A 675 13.36 -18.18 -7.35
CA LYS A 675 12.86 -18.87 -6.15
C LYS A 675 12.51 -20.32 -6.49
N THR A 676 12.83 -21.26 -5.61
CA THR A 676 12.61 -22.70 -5.84
C THR A 676 11.34 -23.23 -5.16
N PHE A 677 10.87 -22.55 -4.10
CA PHE A 677 9.67 -22.91 -3.33
C PHE A 677 9.65 -24.37 -2.84
N SER A 678 10.82 -24.94 -2.50
CA SER A 678 10.99 -26.34 -2.11
C SER A 678 10.21 -26.77 -0.86
N TYR A 679 9.77 -25.83 -0.03
CA TYR A 679 8.95 -26.08 1.15
C TYR A 679 7.46 -26.33 0.83
N ILE A 680 6.96 -25.94 -0.35
CA ILE A 680 5.54 -26.10 -0.70
C ILE A 680 5.11 -27.57 -0.78
N PRO A 681 5.84 -28.48 -1.46
CA PRO A 681 5.50 -29.90 -1.47
C PRO A 681 5.45 -30.52 -0.07
N GLU A 682 6.35 -30.10 0.83
CA GLU A 682 6.38 -30.57 2.22
C GLU A 682 5.17 -30.08 3.03
N LEU A 683 4.81 -28.80 2.88
CA LEU A 683 3.58 -28.26 3.47
C LEU A 683 2.33 -28.98 2.94
N MET A 684 2.29 -29.26 1.64
CA MET A 684 1.18 -29.99 1.00
C MET A 684 1.07 -31.42 1.55
N LYS A 685 2.20 -32.11 1.71
CA LYS A 685 2.28 -33.41 2.37
C LYS A 685 1.71 -33.37 3.79
N ASN A 686 2.12 -32.39 4.59
CA ASN A 686 1.64 -32.26 5.96
C ASN A 686 0.11 -32.05 6.00
N VAL A 687 -0.46 -31.25 5.08
CA VAL A 687 -1.92 -31.08 4.95
C VAL A 687 -2.65 -32.40 4.71
N PHE A 688 -2.18 -33.21 3.76
CA PHE A 688 -2.80 -34.51 3.47
C PHE A 688 -2.65 -35.50 4.63
N VAL A 689 -1.46 -35.57 5.25
CA VAL A 689 -1.22 -36.41 6.44
C VAL A 689 -2.16 -36.03 7.58
N ARG A 690 -2.32 -34.73 7.86
CA ARG A 690 -3.27 -34.24 8.89
C ARG A 690 -4.70 -34.67 8.59
N ARG A 691 -5.15 -34.60 7.33
CA ARG A 691 -6.47 -35.11 6.96
C ARG A 691 -6.59 -36.61 7.19
N LEU A 692 -5.57 -37.39 6.81
CA LEU A 692 -5.54 -38.85 6.99
C LEU A 692 -5.56 -39.26 8.47
N GLN A 693 -5.04 -38.43 9.36
CA GLN A 693 -5.04 -38.68 10.82
C GLN A 693 -6.30 -38.17 11.52
N ASP A 694 -7.01 -37.18 10.97
CA ASP A 694 -8.17 -36.56 11.62
C ASP A 694 -9.40 -37.51 11.70
N PRO A 695 -9.82 -37.95 12.90
CA PRO A 695 -10.96 -38.85 13.06
C PRO A 695 -12.32 -38.15 12.81
N SER A 696 -12.34 -36.83 12.73
CA SER A 696 -13.57 -36.03 12.66
C SER A 696 -14.23 -36.12 11.29
N SER A 697 -15.57 -36.21 11.30
CA SER A 697 -16.36 -35.92 10.10
C SER A 697 -16.35 -34.41 9.85
N GLU A 698 -16.35 -34.00 8.57
CA GLU A 698 -16.16 -32.64 8.01
C GLU A 698 -17.16 -31.56 8.49
N ARG A 699 -17.93 -31.84 9.55
CA ARG A 699 -19.04 -31.02 10.08
C ARG A 699 -18.97 -30.77 11.59
N SER A 700 -17.85 -31.11 12.23
CA SER A 700 -17.67 -30.82 13.66
C SER A 700 -17.54 -29.31 13.88
N SER A 701 -18.23 -28.78 14.90
CA SER A 701 -18.07 -27.38 15.30
C SER A 701 -16.62 -27.17 15.71
N VAL A 702 -15.88 -26.37 14.94
CA VAL A 702 -14.46 -26.18 15.18
C VAL A 702 -14.28 -25.25 16.39
N VAL A 703 -13.83 -25.82 17.50
CA VAL A 703 -13.51 -25.11 18.75
C VAL A 703 -12.36 -24.13 18.49
N LEU A 704 -12.50 -22.88 18.97
CA LEU A 704 -11.44 -21.85 18.87
C LEU A 704 -10.12 -22.38 19.44
N GLY A 705 -8.96 -22.03 18.86
CA GLY A 705 -7.67 -22.35 19.50
C GLY A 705 -7.59 -21.70 20.88
N GLU A 706 -6.84 -22.25 21.82
CA GLU A 706 -6.72 -21.71 23.19
C GLU A 706 -6.23 -20.26 23.19
N ASP A 707 -5.34 -19.94 22.26
CA ASP A 707 -4.70 -18.66 21.99
C ASP A 707 -5.49 -17.76 21.01
N ASP A 708 -6.71 -18.14 20.59
CA ASP A 708 -7.49 -17.35 19.65
C ASP A 708 -8.16 -16.14 20.34
N PRO A 709 -7.88 -14.88 19.91
CA PRO A 709 -8.42 -13.67 20.56
C PRO A 709 -9.95 -13.58 20.55
N ARG A 710 -10.64 -14.34 19.68
CA ARG A 710 -12.10 -14.44 19.67
C ARG A 710 -12.66 -15.10 20.94
N ARG A 711 -11.82 -15.76 21.74
CA ARG A 711 -12.20 -16.26 23.08
C ARG A 711 -12.34 -15.13 24.11
N MET A 712 -11.65 -14.00 23.94
CA MET A 712 -11.80 -12.82 24.81
C MET A 712 -13.14 -12.12 24.56
N ALA A 713 -13.48 -11.91 23.29
CA ALA A 713 -14.76 -11.37 22.86
C ALA A 713 -15.09 -11.87 21.43
N PRO A 714 -16.36 -12.24 21.15
CA PRO A 714 -16.74 -12.84 19.86
C PRO A 714 -16.56 -11.85 18.69
N THR A 715 -16.80 -10.56 18.93
CA THR A 715 -16.62 -9.47 17.96
C THR A 715 -15.80 -8.34 18.59
N ILE A 716 -15.31 -7.43 17.75
CA ILE A 716 -14.69 -6.17 18.19
C ILE A 716 -15.73 -5.09 18.55
N ALA A 717 -17.02 -5.36 18.33
CA ALA A 717 -18.08 -4.40 18.59
C ALA A 717 -18.30 -4.27 20.10
N PRO A 718 -18.51 -3.04 20.62
CA PRO A 718 -18.72 -2.81 22.05
C PRO A 718 -20.09 -3.34 22.54
N SER A 719 -21.04 -3.55 21.62
CA SER A 719 -22.38 -4.07 21.89
C SER A 719 -22.75 -5.14 20.87
N GLN A 720 -23.72 -5.98 21.22
CA GLN A 720 -24.28 -6.93 20.25
C GLN A 720 -24.94 -6.18 19.09
N PRO A 721 -24.85 -6.72 17.86
CA PRO A 721 -25.55 -6.14 16.74
C PRO A 721 -27.06 -6.22 16.99
N PRO A 722 -27.82 -5.14 16.76
CA PRO A 722 -29.27 -5.23 16.74
C PRO A 722 -29.72 -6.13 15.57
N PRO A 723 -30.97 -6.62 15.59
CA PRO A 723 -31.53 -7.41 14.51
C PRO A 723 -31.37 -6.75 13.13
N THR A 724 -31.15 -7.56 12.08
CA THR A 724 -30.86 -7.05 10.72
C THR A 724 -31.97 -6.16 10.18
N ASP A 725 -33.23 -6.48 10.47
CA ASP A 725 -34.41 -5.69 10.12
C ASP A 725 -34.38 -4.28 10.74
N VAL A 726 -33.92 -4.15 11.99
CA VAL A 726 -33.73 -2.84 12.64
C VAL A 726 -32.62 -2.05 11.93
N LEU A 727 -31.50 -2.69 11.61
CA LEU A 727 -30.40 -2.03 10.88
C LEU A 727 -30.82 -1.58 9.48
N VAL A 728 -31.63 -2.38 8.78
CA VAL A 728 -32.18 -2.02 7.46
C VAL A 728 -33.12 -0.81 7.58
N GLN A 729 -34.00 -0.78 8.58
CA GLN A 729 -34.88 0.36 8.85
C GLN A 729 -34.08 1.62 9.24
N GLU A 730 -33.01 1.49 10.02
CA GLU A 730 -32.14 2.63 10.38
C GLU A 730 -31.34 3.15 9.17
N HIS A 731 -31.10 2.30 8.17
CA HIS A 731 -30.45 2.68 6.92
C HIS A 731 -31.43 3.35 5.93
N GLU A 732 -32.74 3.35 6.21
CA GLU A 732 -33.70 4.16 5.50
C GLU A 732 -33.48 5.65 5.86
N SER A 733 -32.72 6.30 4.98
CA SER A 733 -32.50 7.75 5.00
C SER A 733 -33.85 8.48 4.87
N ARG A 734 -33.98 9.62 5.56
CA ARG A 734 -35.11 10.56 5.37
C ARG A 734 -35.11 11.25 3.99
N PHE A 735 -34.15 10.92 3.13
CA PHE A 735 -33.94 11.46 1.78
C PHE A 735 -33.94 10.34 0.75
#